data_AF-A0A1A8PGQ6-F1
#
_entry.id   AF-A0A1A8PGQ6-F1
#
_cell.length_a   1.000
_cell.length_b   1.000
_cell.length_c   1.000
_cell.angle_alpha   90.00
_cell.angle_beta   90.00
_cell.angle_gamma   90.00
#
_symmetry.space_group_name_H-M   'P 1'
#
loop_
_entity.id
_entity.type
_entity.pdbx_description
1 polymer ?
#
loop_
_entity_poly.entity_id
_entity_poly.type
_entity_poly.pdbx_seq_one_letter_code
_entity_poly.pdbx_strand_id
1 'polypeptide(L)'
;LIKSQRVQNKLGIVFEKEKDKSQRKDFIFASAKKREAFCQLLQLMKNKHSNQDEPDMISIFIGTWNMGSVPAPKSVASWVLCRGLGKTLDEMTVTIPHDLYVFGTQENSVCDREWVETLRAVLKDQTELDYKPIAVQTLWNIKIAVLVKPEHENRISHVGMSSVKTGIANTLGNKGAVGVSFMFNGTSFGFVNCHLTSGNEKIARRNQNYLDILRLLSLGDKQLGSFDISLRFTHLFWLGDLNYRLDMDIQEILNYINRKEFEPLLKVDQLNLEREKNKVFLRFAEEDISFPPTYRYERGSRDTYVWQKQKATGMRTNVPSWCDRILWKSYPETHIVCNSYGCTDDLVTSDHSPVFATFEVGVTSQFVSKKGLPKSSEQAYIEFESIEAIVKTASRTKFFIEFYSTCLEEFKKSYENDSQNSDNVNFLRVGWSNKQLTTLKPLLSEIEYLQDQHLLLTVKSVDGYESYGECVLALKSMIGSTAQQFHTYLSHRGEETGNIRGSMRVRVPAERMGTRERLYEWISVDNDETGGPKGKSTMVSRVGHDYVKQSVVRKQLGELGKVTEEGERNSKEEITLRPKQDPSDGDSSISKNSYNNPAYYILEGVPNQSAAAISPELLPSPTSSNPPAAKLPPSSAGVRIKPPPATSGPPHPRRPGTAQECSSGDDGGAGVVGQGGGGGGVLGTVGGTMNRPPPDFPPP
;
A
#
# COMPACT_ATOMS: atom_id res chain seq x y z
N LEU A 1 -18.60 6.64 -6.59
CA LEU A 1 -19.45 6.58 -5.37
C LEU A 1 -18.57 6.60 -4.12
N ILE A 2 -19.05 7.01 -2.95
CA ILE A 2 -18.25 7.04 -1.71
C ILE A 2 -18.97 6.25 -0.61
N LYS A 3 -18.55 5.01 -0.35
CA LYS A 3 -19.08 4.18 0.74
C LYS A 3 -18.58 4.75 2.09
N SER A 4 -19.34 4.59 3.17
CA SER A 4 -18.95 5.15 4.47
C SER A 4 -18.19 4.13 5.33
N GLN A 5 -16.87 4.30 5.43
CA GLN A 5 -16.00 3.50 6.30
C GLN A 5 -16.35 3.57 7.80
N ARG A 6 -17.06 4.62 8.26
CA ARG A 6 -17.48 4.75 9.67
C ARG A 6 -18.86 4.18 9.97
N VAL A 7 -19.73 4.10 8.96
CA VAL A 7 -21.15 3.77 9.11
C VAL A 7 -21.54 2.91 7.91
N GLN A 8 -21.42 1.59 8.04
CA GLN A 8 -21.44 0.66 6.90
C GLN A 8 -22.72 0.73 6.07
N ASN A 9 -23.86 1.12 6.64
CA ASN A 9 -25.12 1.32 5.92
C ASN A 9 -25.29 2.72 5.27
N LYS A 10 -24.24 3.57 5.24
CA LYS A 10 -24.26 4.92 4.67
C LYS A 10 -23.47 5.01 3.35
N LEU A 11 -23.98 5.81 2.41
CA LEU A 11 -23.38 6.09 1.09
C LEU A 11 -23.40 7.59 0.81
N GLY A 12 -22.25 8.17 0.46
CA GLY A 12 -22.17 9.48 -0.16
C GLY A 12 -22.19 9.36 -1.68
N ILE A 13 -23.07 10.12 -2.33
CA ILE A 13 -23.03 10.37 -3.77
C ILE A 13 -22.61 11.82 -3.97
N VAL A 14 -21.61 12.05 -4.81
CA VAL A 14 -21.20 13.38 -5.25
C VAL A 14 -21.65 13.53 -6.70
N PHE A 15 -22.33 14.63 -7.00
CA PHE A 15 -22.76 15.00 -8.33
C PHE A 15 -22.07 16.30 -8.72
N GLU A 16 -21.43 16.36 -9.89
CA GLU A 16 -21.05 17.63 -10.49
C GLU A 16 -22.30 18.29 -11.08
N LYS A 17 -22.51 19.59 -10.83
CA LYS A 17 -23.71 20.31 -11.28
C LYS A 17 -23.38 21.43 -12.26
N GLU A 18 -22.25 22.09 -12.03
CA GLU A 18 -21.58 23.06 -12.90
C GLU A 18 -20.08 22.81 -12.74
N LYS A 19 -19.24 23.27 -13.68
CA LYS A 19 -17.79 23.29 -13.47
C LYS A 19 -17.49 23.98 -12.14
N ASP A 20 -16.60 23.37 -11.35
CA ASP A 20 -16.18 23.80 -10.02
C ASP A 20 -17.28 23.78 -8.92
N LYS A 21 -18.47 23.23 -9.17
CA LYS A 21 -19.53 23.04 -8.15
C LYS A 21 -20.02 21.61 -8.07
N SER A 22 -19.47 20.87 -7.10
CA SER A 22 -19.96 19.55 -6.70
C SER A 22 -21.00 19.65 -5.57
N GLN A 23 -22.08 18.86 -5.65
CA GLN A 23 -23.04 18.66 -4.57
C GLN A 23 -22.94 17.23 -4.04
N ARG A 24 -22.66 17.09 -2.74
CA ARG A 24 -22.73 15.81 -2.04
C ARG A 24 -24.12 15.60 -1.45
N LYS A 25 -24.70 14.41 -1.67
CA LYS A 25 -25.87 13.90 -0.94
C LYS A 25 -25.50 12.61 -0.24
N ASP A 26 -25.78 12.53 1.06
CA ASP A 26 -25.56 11.33 1.87
C ASP A 26 -26.89 10.57 2.04
N PHE A 27 -26.87 9.26 1.81
CA PHE A 27 -27.99 8.34 1.94
C PHE A 27 -27.70 7.31 3.05
N ILE A 28 -28.72 6.92 3.82
CA ILE A 28 -28.63 5.90 4.87
C ILE A 28 -29.64 4.80 4.53
N PHE A 29 -29.18 3.55 4.55
CA PHE A 29 -29.96 2.36 4.22
C PHE A 29 -30.24 1.54 5.49
N ALA A 30 -31.24 0.65 5.47
CA ALA A 30 -31.54 -0.18 6.65
C ALA A 30 -30.50 -1.30 6.91
N SER A 31 -29.59 -1.57 5.97
CA SER A 31 -28.42 -2.46 6.16
C SER A 31 -27.34 -2.15 5.13
N ALA A 32 -26.12 -2.68 5.31
CA ALA A 32 -25.07 -2.57 4.30
C ALA A 32 -25.40 -3.42 3.06
N LYS A 33 -26.09 -4.56 3.22
CA LYS A 33 -26.63 -5.34 2.08
C LYS A 33 -27.62 -4.52 1.22
N LYS A 34 -28.46 -3.66 1.83
CA LYS A 34 -29.32 -2.71 1.07
C LYS A 34 -28.53 -1.55 0.44
N ARG A 35 -27.52 -1.01 1.13
CA ARG A 35 -26.57 -0.04 0.54
C ARG A 35 -25.90 -0.65 -0.70
N GLU A 36 -25.46 -1.90 -0.61
CA GLU A 36 -24.79 -2.59 -1.70
C GLU A 36 -25.74 -2.84 -2.88
N ALA A 37 -26.98 -3.28 -2.64
CA ALA A 37 -28.01 -3.40 -3.68
C ALA A 37 -28.14 -2.13 -4.54
N PHE A 38 -28.12 -0.97 -3.88
CA PHE A 38 -28.21 0.33 -4.53
C PHE A 38 -26.90 0.73 -5.25
N CYS A 39 -25.73 0.37 -4.70
CA CYS A 39 -24.45 0.55 -5.41
C CYS A 39 -24.39 -0.29 -6.70
N GLN A 40 -24.82 -1.55 -6.62
CA GLN A 40 -24.93 -2.47 -7.76
C GLN A 40 -25.86 -1.90 -8.84
N LEU A 41 -27.03 -1.34 -8.46
CA LEU A 41 -27.95 -0.70 -9.40
C LEU A 41 -27.34 0.55 -10.08
N LEU A 42 -26.67 1.43 -9.33
CA LEU A 42 -26.02 2.60 -9.92
C LEU A 42 -24.85 2.22 -10.83
N GLN A 43 -24.08 1.18 -10.50
CA GLN A 43 -23.01 0.70 -11.37
C GLN A 43 -23.57 -0.07 -12.59
N LEU A 44 -24.70 -0.78 -12.49
CA LEU A 44 -25.43 -1.31 -13.65
C LEU A 44 -25.83 -0.17 -14.61
N MET A 45 -26.39 0.91 -14.08
CA MET A 45 -26.76 2.09 -14.87
C MET A 45 -25.53 2.75 -15.50
N LYS A 46 -24.43 2.93 -14.75
CA LYS A 46 -23.16 3.43 -15.28
C LYS A 46 -22.65 2.54 -16.42
N ASN A 47 -22.49 1.24 -16.19
CA ASN A 47 -21.93 0.31 -17.19
C ASN A 47 -22.80 0.26 -18.46
N LYS A 48 -24.13 0.39 -18.35
CA LYS A 48 -25.05 0.45 -19.50
C LYS A 48 -24.95 1.75 -20.33
N HIS A 49 -24.45 2.84 -19.75
CA HIS A 49 -24.49 4.19 -20.36
C HIS A 49 -23.12 4.87 -20.52
N SER A 50 -22.04 4.33 -19.94
CA SER A 50 -20.74 4.99 -19.87
C SER A 50 -19.84 4.76 -21.09
N ASN A 51 -20.08 3.71 -21.89
CA ASN A 51 -19.25 3.27 -23.02
C ASN A 51 -17.73 3.23 -22.72
N GLN A 52 -17.35 3.04 -21.46
CA GLN A 52 -15.96 2.83 -21.03
C GLN A 52 -15.86 1.49 -20.33
N ASP A 53 -14.86 0.71 -20.69
CA ASP A 53 -14.50 -0.50 -19.96
C ASP A 53 -13.91 -0.15 -18.58
N GLU A 54 -14.07 -1.06 -17.63
CA GLU A 54 -13.33 -1.01 -16.37
C GLU A 54 -12.02 -1.79 -16.57
N PRO A 55 -10.85 -1.16 -16.35
CA PRO A 55 -9.57 -1.84 -16.52
C PRO A 55 -9.38 -2.88 -15.42
N ASP A 56 -8.80 -4.03 -15.79
CA ASP A 56 -8.37 -5.09 -14.87
C ASP A 56 -6.89 -4.90 -14.44
N MET A 57 -6.17 -3.93 -15.05
CA MET A 57 -4.77 -3.60 -14.79
C MET A 57 -4.51 -2.12 -15.09
N ILE A 58 -3.61 -1.48 -14.35
CA ILE A 58 -3.14 -0.10 -14.59
C ILE A 58 -1.62 0.01 -14.44
N SER A 59 -1.03 1.02 -15.09
CA SER A 59 0.38 1.38 -14.99
C SER A 59 0.59 2.57 -14.04
N ILE A 60 1.55 2.46 -13.12
CA ILE A 60 1.82 3.45 -12.07
C ILE A 60 3.28 3.87 -12.10
N PHE A 61 3.55 5.16 -12.32
CA PHE A 61 4.84 5.78 -12.10
C PHE A 61 5.01 6.20 -10.63
N ILE A 62 6.20 5.94 -10.07
CA ILE A 62 6.61 6.41 -8.75
C ILE A 62 8.01 7.02 -8.85
N GLY A 63 8.15 8.29 -8.50
CA GLY A 63 9.43 8.98 -8.42
C GLY A 63 9.76 9.41 -7.00
N THR A 64 11.02 9.30 -6.59
CA THR A 64 11.57 9.98 -5.40
C THR A 64 12.77 10.84 -5.76
N TRP A 65 12.83 12.06 -5.22
CA TRP A 65 13.99 12.94 -5.40
C TRP A 65 14.21 13.89 -4.21
N ASN A 66 15.39 13.78 -3.58
CA ASN A 66 15.87 14.82 -2.68
C ASN A 66 16.42 15.99 -3.51
N MET A 67 15.64 17.07 -3.58
CA MET A 67 15.96 18.29 -4.35
C MET A 67 17.07 19.13 -3.72
N GLY A 68 17.53 18.78 -2.51
CA GLY A 68 18.66 19.43 -1.86
C GLY A 68 18.47 20.94 -1.67
N SER A 69 17.25 21.37 -1.35
CA SER A 69 16.88 22.76 -1.07
C SER A 69 16.96 23.75 -2.25
N VAL A 70 17.15 23.30 -3.49
CA VAL A 70 17.11 24.17 -4.70
C VAL A 70 15.89 23.86 -5.58
N PRO A 71 15.48 24.80 -6.46
CA PRO A 71 14.46 24.53 -7.47
C PRO A 71 14.84 23.41 -8.45
N ALA A 72 13.82 22.83 -9.09
CA ALA A 72 14.01 21.92 -10.22
C ALA A 72 14.62 22.67 -11.44
N PRO A 73 15.34 21.97 -12.33
CA PRO A 73 15.66 22.49 -13.65
C PRO A 73 14.38 22.68 -14.50
N LYS A 74 14.49 23.43 -15.60
CA LYS A 74 13.34 23.80 -16.46
C LYS A 74 12.60 22.60 -17.08
N SER A 75 13.24 21.44 -17.17
CA SER A 75 12.62 20.18 -17.58
C SER A 75 13.07 19.08 -16.62
N VAL A 76 12.16 18.18 -16.29
CA VAL A 76 12.43 16.91 -15.59
C VAL A 76 11.92 15.71 -16.41
N ALA A 77 11.91 15.87 -17.75
CA ALA A 77 11.35 14.88 -18.67
C ALA A 77 12.01 13.50 -18.57
N SER A 78 13.33 13.43 -18.38
CA SER A 78 14.06 12.16 -18.17
C SER A 78 13.50 11.36 -16.99
N TRP A 79 13.17 12.04 -15.88
CA TRP A 79 12.59 11.41 -14.70
C TRP A 79 11.18 10.89 -14.97
N VAL A 80 10.32 11.70 -15.62
CA VAL A 80 8.93 11.35 -15.98
C VAL A 80 8.87 10.22 -17.01
N LEU A 81 9.90 10.10 -17.86
CA LEU A 81 10.06 9.08 -18.89
C LEU A 81 10.97 7.90 -18.45
N CYS A 82 11.34 7.78 -17.18
CA CYS A 82 12.18 6.66 -16.69
C CYS A 82 13.48 6.43 -17.50
N ARG A 83 14.13 7.51 -17.93
CA ARG A 83 15.39 7.50 -18.70
C ARG A 83 16.60 7.80 -17.79
N GLY A 84 17.72 7.15 -18.08
CA GLY A 84 18.97 7.28 -17.34
C GLY A 84 19.63 5.92 -17.13
N LEU A 85 19.95 5.59 -15.89
CA LEU A 85 20.71 4.40 -15.50
C LEU A 85 19.85 3.40 -14.71
N GLY A 86 20.16 2.10 -14.84
CA GLY A 86 19.43 1.00 -14.19
C GLY A 86 18.46 0.31 -15.13
N LYS A 87 17.39 -0.27 -14.58
CA LYS A 87 16.29 -0.87 -15.35
C LYS A 87 15.40 0.25 -15.88
N THR A 88 15.66 0.72 -17.10
CA THR A 88 14.87 1.74 -17.81
C THR A 88 13.71 1.13 -18.59
N LEU A 89 12.76 1.95 -19.03
CA LEU A 89 11.78 1.55 -20.06
C LEU A 89 12.42 1.55 -21.45
N ASP A 90 11.92 0.72 -22.37
CA ASP A 90 12.29 0.73 -23.78
C ASP A 90 11.65 1.90 -24.55
N GLU A 91 12.14 2.15 -25.77
CA GLU A 91 11.71 3.30 -26.60
C GLU A 91 10.23 3.28 -27.00
N MET A 92 9.55 2.12 -27.01
CA MET A 92 8.12 2.04 -27.32
C MET A 92 7.29 2.23 -26.06
N THR A 93 7.57 1.47 -24.99
CA THR A 93 6.84 1.56 -23.72
C THR A 93 6.92 2.95 -23.11
N VAL A 94 8.04 3.67 -23.30
CA VAL A 94 8.20 5.05 -22.80
C VAL A 94 7.26 6.07 -23.47
N THR A 95 6.59 5.72 -24.58
CA THR A 95 5.56 6.57 -25.21
C THR A 95 4.16 6.38 -24.62
N ILE A 96 3.96 5.35 -23.79
CA ILE A 96 2.66 5.00 -23.23
C ILE A 96 2.48 5.74 -21.89
N PRO A 97 1.54 6.70 -21.76
CA PRO A 97 1.39 7.46 -20.53
C PRO A 97 0.89 6.58 -19.38
N HIS A 98 1.51 6.68 -18.19
CA HIS A 98 1.08 5.93 -17.01
C HIS A 98 -0.29 6.42 -16.49
N ASP A 99 -1.10 5.54 -15.92
CA ASP A 99 -2.44 5.85 -15.43
C ASP A 99 -2.40 6.73 -14.18
N LEU A 100 -1.39 6.50 -13.34
CA LEU A 100 -1.06 7.25 -12.12
C LEU A 100 0.41 7.70 -12.17
N TYR A 101 0.68 8.92 -11.71
CA TYR A 101 2.03 9.41 -11.41
C TYR A 101 2.11 9.87 -9.95
N VAL A 102 3.09 9.36 -9.22
CA VAL A 102 3.32 9.66 -7.80
C VAL A 102 4.71 10.27 -7.62
N PHE A 103 4.77 11.54 -7.25
CA PHE A 103 6.01 12.29 -7.07
C PHE A 103 6.28 12.55 -5.59
N GLY A 104 7.19 11.77 -5.00
CA GLY A 104 7.80 12.07 -3.71
C GLY A 104 9.00 12.99 -3.89
N THR A 105 9.09 14.05 -3.09
CA THR A 105 10.29 14.90 -3.01
C THR A 105 10.68 15.17 -1.56
N GLN A 106 11.97 15.40 -1.34
CA GLN A 106 12.53 15.79 -0.05
C GLN A 106 13.45 17.01 -0.24
N GLU A 107 13.57 17.85 0.79
CA GLU A 107 14.19 19.17 0.70
C GLU A 107 13.64 20.05 -0.46
N ASN A 108 12.39 19.82 -0.88
CA ASN A 108 11.71 20.62 -1.88
C ASN A 108 11.33 21.99 -1.30
N SER A 109 11.95 23.06 -1.81
CA SER A 109 11.71 24.46 -1.43
C SER A 109 10.67 25.19 -2.29
N VAL A 110 10.21 24.57 -3.39
CA VAL A 110 9.18 25.11 -4.31
C VAL A 110 7.80 25.09 -3.61
N CYS A 111 6.92 26.07 -3.84
CA CYS A 111 5.61 26.05 -3.19
C CYS A 111 4.66 25.00 -3.79
N ASP A 112 3.71 24.48 -3.02
CA ASP A 112 2.91 23.30 -3.40
C ASP A 112 2.12 23.51 -4.70
N ARG A 113 1.60 24.73 -4.94
CA ARG A 113 0.87 25.05 -6.17
C ARG A 113 1.80 25.04 -7.38
N GLU A 114 2.89 25.79 -7.31
CA GLU A 114 3.92 25.91 -8.35
C GLU A 114 4.56 24.57 -8.71
N TRP A 115 4.82 23.72 -7.71
CA TRP A 115 5.34 22.37 -7.90
C TRP A 115 4.35 21.48 -8.69
N VAL A 116 3.06 21.52 -8.33
CA VAL A 116 2.01 20.77 -9.04
C VAL A 116 1.73 21.35 -10.43
N GLU A 117 1.75 22.67 -10.58
CA GLU A 117 1.63 23.36 -11.88
C GLU A 117 2.79 22.94 -12.81
N THR A 118 4.02 22.88 -12.30
CA THR A 118 5.21 22.40 -13.04
C THR A 118 5.09 20.92 -13.42
N LEU A 119 4.71 20.04 -12.49
CA LEU A 119 4.49 18.61 -12.78
C LEU A 119 3.40 18.40 -13.84
N ARG A 120 2.30 19.16 -13.77
CA ARG A 120 1.22 19.10 -14.77
C ARG A 120 1.65 19.61 -16.14
N ALA A 121 2.48 20.65 -16.20
CA ALA A 121 3.05 21.14 -17.45
C ALA A 121 3.95 20.08 -18.10
N VAL A 122 4.93 19.54 -17.35
CA VAL A 122 5.83 18.50 -17.89
C VAL A 122 5.05 17.25 -18.32
N LEU A 123 4.07 16.79 -17.53
CA LEU A 123 3.22 15.66 -17.95
C LEU A 123 2.46 15.97 -19.24
N LYS A 124 1.87 17.16 -19.37
CA LYS A 124 1.17 17.58 -20.59
C LYS A 124 2.12 17.63 -21.80
N ASP A 125 3.31 18.19 -21.63
CA ASP A 125 4.31 18.32 -22.68
C ASP A 125 4.89 16.96 -23.12
N GLN A 126 4.81 15.91 -22.29
CA GLN A 126 5.31 14.56 -22.62
C GLN A 126 4.22 13.55 -22.99
N THR A 127 2.93 13.84 -22.76
CA THR A 127 1.82 12.87 -22.93
C THR A 127 0.58 13.43 -23.63
N GLU A 128 0.55 14.74 -23.89
CA GLU A 128 -0.62 15.52 -24.37
C GLU A 128 -1.84 15.54 -23.43
N LEU A 129 -1.78 14.89 -22.26
CA LEU A 129 -2.91 14.76 -21.33
C LEU A 129 -2.89 15.80 -20.18
N ASP A 130 -4.05 16.40 -19.91
CA ASP A 130 -4.27 17.32 -18.77
C ASP A 130 -4.45 16.59 -17.43
N TYR A 131 -3.42 15.88 -16.95
CA TYR A 131 -3.42 15.10 -15.71
C TYR A 131 -4.06 15.82 -14.51
N LYS A 132 -4.86 15.07 -13.73
CA LYS A 132 -5.64 15.58 -12.60
C LYS A 132 -4.93 15.32 -11.26
N PRO A 133 -4.63 16.34 -10.43
CA PRO A 133 -4.06 16.14 -9.11
C PRO A 133 -5.13 15.61 -8.14
N ILE A 134 -4.93 14.40 -7.63
CA ILE A 134 -5.84 13.71 -6.69
C ILE A 134 -5.54 14.08 -5.24
N ALA A 135 -4.26 14.21 -4.90
CA ALA A 135 -3.81 14.50 -3.55
C ALA A 135 -2.44 15.17 -3.55
N VAL A 136 -2.23 16.09 -2.62
CA VAL A 136 -0.95 16.76 -2.36
C VAL A 136 -0.81 16.90 -0.85
N GLN A 137 0.25 16.30 -0.29
CA GLN A 137 0.52 16.36 1.14
C GLN A 137 1.98 16.74 1.40
N THR A 138 2.14 17.78 2.20
CA THR A 138 3.44 18.38 2.54
C THR A 138 3.68 18.35 4.06
N LEU A 139 4.92 18.12 4.46
CA LEU A 139 5.44 18.26 5.83
C LEU A 139 6.81 18.91 5.76
N TRP A 140 6.90 20.19 6.12
CA TRP A 140 8.08 21.04 5.85
C TRP A 140 8.45 20.96 4.36
N ASN A 141 9.64 20.44 4.02
CA ASN A 141 10.13 20.31 2.66
C ASN A 141 10.05 18.85 2.15
N ILE A 142 9.23 18.00 2.79
CA ILE A 142 8.90 16.64 2.34
C ILE A 142 7.51 16.69 1.72
N LYS A 143 7.36 16.31 0.45
CA LYS A 143 6.10 16.46 -0.30
C LYS A 143 5.76 15.21 -1.10
N ILE A 144 4.48 14.86 -1.17
CA ILE A 144 3.98 13.84 -2.10
C ILE A 144 2.83 14.43 -2.91
N ALA A 145 2.88 14.27 -4.22
CA ALA A 145 1.81 14.62 -5.14
C ALA A 145 1.39 13.37 -5.92
N VAL A 146 0.08 13.11 -6.01
CA VAL A 146 -0.50 12.04 -6.82
C VAL A 146 -1.34 12.67 -7.92
N LEU A 147 -1.05 12.31 -9.18
CA LEU A 147 -1.78 12.73 -10.36
C LEU A 147 -2.29 11.51 -11.13
N VAL A 148 -3.44 11.64 -11.80
CA VAL A 148 -4.10 10.56 -12.55
C VAL A 148 -4.57 11.03 -13.92
N LYS A 149 -4.67 10.11 -14.90
CA LYS A 149 -5.33 10.37 -16.19
C LYS A 149 -6.76 10.89 -15.99
N PRO A 150 -7.24 11.89 -16.77
CA PRO A 150 -8.58 12.47 -16.59
C PRO A 150 -9.74 11.46 -16.57
N GLU A 151 -9.68 10.43 -17.42
CA GLU A 151 -10.69 9.37 -17.49
C GLU A 151 -10.85 8.57 -16.18
N HIS A 152 -9.79 8.45 -15.39
CA HIS A 152 -9.79 7.69 -14.15
C HIS A 152 -10.23 8.50 -12.92
N GLU A 153 -10.42 9.82 -13.04
CA GLU A 153 -10.86 10.69 -11.94
C GLU A 153 -12.13 10.14 -11.23
N ASN A 154 -13.07 9.61 -12.00
CA ASN A 154 -14.31 9.00 -11.50
C ASN A 154 -14.15 7.55 -10.95
N ARG A 155 -12.98 6.92 -11.13
CA ARG A 155 -12.61 5.61 -10.55
C ARG A 155 -11.97 5.76 -9.16
N ILE A 156 -11.46 6.96 -8.83
CA ILE A 156 -10.86 7.28 -7.51
C ILE A 156 -11.92 7.55 -6.45
N SER A 157 -11.71 7.05 -5.22
CA SER A 157 -12.52 7.40 -4.05
C SER A 157 -11.74 7.22 -2.74
N HIS A 158 -12.33 7.65 -1.61
CA HIS A 158 -11.75 7.48 -0.26
C HIS A 158 -10.34 8.08 -0.08
N VAL A 159 -10.04 9.18 -0.77
CA VAL A 159 -8.75 9.89 -0.66
C VAL A 159 -8.51 10.31 0.80
N GLY A 160 -7.40 9.83 1.35
CA GLY A 160 -6.90 10.14 2.69
C GLY A 160 -5.45 10.60 2.61
N MET A 161 -5.08 11.53 3.50
CA MET A 161 -3.74 12.09 3.58
C MET A 161 -3.29 12.17 5.03
N SER A 162 -1.99 11.99 5.29
CA SER A 162 -1.42 12.00 6.63
C SER A 162 0.06 12.38 6.63
N SER A 163 0.61 12.74 7.78
CA SER A 163 2.04 12.99 7.95
C SER A 163 2.51 12.67 9.37
N VAL A 164 3.78 12.30 9.52
CA VAL A 164 4.43 11.95 10.80
C VAL A 164 5.75 12.68 10.93
N LYS A 165 6.01 13.29 12.09
CA LYS A 165 7.27 13.95 12.42
C LYS A 165 8.18 12.96 13.17
N THR A 166 9.43 12.82 12.72
CA THR A 166 10.42 11.87 13.30
C THR A 166 11.79 12.51 13.59
N GLY A 167 11.83 13.85 13.62
CA GLY A 167 12.98 14.64 14.06
C GLY A 167 13.34 14.43 15.54
N ILE A 168 14.22 15.29 16.07
CA ILE A 168 14.61 15.28 17.49
C ILE A 168 13.35 15.48 18.35
N ALA A 169 13.21 14.67 19.41
CA ALA A 169 12.00 14.60 20.24
C ALA A 169 10.69 14.45 19.43
N ASN A 170 10.76 13.80 18.26
CA ASN A 170 9.70 13.59 17.26
C ASN A 170 8.92 14.87 16.88
N THR A 171 9.53 16.05 17.07
CA THR A 171 8.88 17.36 16.89
C THR A 171 9.80 18.40 16.23
N LEU A 172 11.12 18.32 16.44
CA LEU A 172 12.11 19.32 16.03
C LEU A 172 13.04 18.79 14.91
N GLY A 173 13.03 19.44 13.75
CA GLY A 173 13.89 19.10 12.60
C GLY A 173 13.13 19.03 11.28
N ASN A 174 13.76 18.52 10.22
CA ASN A 174 13.18 18.37 8.87
C ASN A 174 13.04 16.89 8.45
N LYS A 175 12.63 16.03 9.38
CA LYS A 175 12.62 14.56 9.23
C LYS A 175 11.28 13.96 9.63
N GLY A 176 10.77 13.06 8.81
CA GLY A 176 9.39 12.58 8.90
C GLY A 176 8.92 11.91 7.62
N ALA A 177 7.60 11.74 7.50
CA ALA A 177 6.93 11.25 6.31
C ALA A 177 5.65 12.03 6.01
N VAL A 178 5.26 11.99 4.75
CA VAL A 178 3.93 12.31 4.23
C VAL A 178 3.38 11.07 3.53
N GLY A 179 2.06 10.93 3.45
CA GLY A 179 1.48 9.86 2.68
C GLY A 179 0.06 10.13 2.24
N VAL A 180 -0.33 9.40 1.21
CA VAL A 180 -1.63 9.45 0.51
C VAL A 180 -2.16 8.03 0.42
N SER A 181 -3.47 7.86 0.54
CA SER A 181 -4.15 6.59 0.25
C SER A 181 -5.48 6.82 -0.46
N PHE A 182 -5.89 5.92 -1.35
CA PHE A 182 -7.20 5.98 -2.01
C PHE A 182 -7.64 4.57 -2.47
N MET A 183 -8.92 4.46 -2.84
CA MET A 183 -9.46 3.33 -3.59
C MET A 183 -9.47 3.69 -5.08
N PHE A 184 -8.91 2.82 -5.93
CA PHE A 184 -9.17 2.81 -7.37
C PHE A 184 -10.15 1.66 -7.64
N ASN A 185 -11.40 1.99 -7.95
CA ASN A 185 -12.50 1.02 -8.01
C ASN A 185 -12.55 0.12 -6.73
N GLY A 186 -12.29 -1.18 -6.84
CA GLY A 186 -12.22 -2.12 -5.71
C GLY A 186 -10.85 -2.25 -5.05
N THR A 187 -9.77 -1.80 -5.70
CA THR A 187 -8.38 -1.98 -5.24
C THR A 187 -7.95 -0.81 -4.36
N SER A 188 -7.24 -1.10 -3.27
CA SER A 188 -6.82 -0.11 -2.28
C SER A 188 -5.32 0.18 -2.36
N PHE A 189 -4.96 1.47 -2.44
CA PHE A 189 -3.61 1.95 -2.62
C PHE A 189 -3.15 2.85 -1.48
N GLY A 190 -1.90 2.68 -1.05
CA GLY A 190 -1.19 3.57 -0.14
C GLY A 190 0.18 3.97 -0.71
N PHE A 191 0.57 5.23 -0.49
CA PHE A 191 1.86 5.77 -0.90
C PHE A 191 2.46 6.58 0.26
N VAL A 192 3.70 6.26 0.63
CA VAL A 192 4.44 6.94 1.72
C VAL A 192 5.72 7.51 1.17
N ASN A 193 5.92 8.83 1.27
CA ASN A 193 7.20 9.48 1.00
C ASN A 193 7.81 9.95 2.32
N CYS A 194 9.07 9.60 2.60
CA CYS A 194 9.78 10.05 3.79
C CYS A 194 11.17 10.64 3.54
N HIS A 195 11.68 11.32 4.58
CA HIS A 195 13.08 11.73 4.71
C HIS A 195 13.55 11.27 6.08
N LEU A 196 14.34 10.19 6.13
CA LEU A 196 14.82 9.55 7.37
C LEU A 196 16.13 10.16 7.87
N THR A 197 16.52 9.82 9.10
CA THR A 197 17.70 10.41 9.76
C THR A 197 19.01 10.13 8.99
N SER A 198 19.64 11.20 8.52
CA SER A 198 20.88 11.17 7.73
C SER A 198 22.14 10.90 8.54
N GLY A 199 23.03 10.07 8.00
CA GLY A 199 24.40 9.85 8.49
C GLY A 199 24.74 8.38 8.73
N ASN A 200 25.99 7.96 8.44
CA ASN A 200 26.39 6.54 8.49
C ASN A 200 26.03 5.89 9.83
N GLU A 201 26.47 6.53 10.92
CA GLU A 201 26.33 6.11 12.31
C GLU A 201 24.89 6.02 12.87
N LYS A 202 23.86 6.28 12.05
CA LYS A 202 22.47 6.50 12.51
C LYS A 202 21.46 5.42 12.07
N ILE A 203 21.94 4.23 11.74
CA ILE A 203 21.11 3.06 11.34
C ILE A 203 19.93 2.87 12.31
N ALA A 204 20.18 2.66 13.60
CA ALA A 204 19.13 2.44 14.60
C ALA A 204 18.09 3.58 14.68
N ARG A 205 18.49 4.83 14.38
CA ARG A 205 17.54 5.96 14.32
C ARG A 205 16.71 5.96 13.03
N ARG A 206 17.24 5.49 11.89
CA ARG A 206 16.44 5.24 10.69
C ARG A 206 15.43 4.12 10.93
N ASN A 207 15.83 3.03 11.57
CA ASN A 207 14.93 1.93 11.94
C ASN A 207 13.78 2.45 12.84
N GLN A 208 14.11 3.23 13.89
CA GLN A 208 13.08 3.84 14.73
C GLN A 208 12.20 4.83 13.95
N ASN A 209 12.76 5.62 13.02
CA ASN A 209 11.95 6.50 12.18
C ASN A 209 10.96 5.71 11.29
N TYR A 210 11.37 4.58 10.71
CA TYR A 210 10.47 3.67 9.98
C TYR A 210 9.34 3.17 10.89
N LEU A 211 9.66 2.66 12.09
CA LEU A 211 8.66 2.16 13.04
C LEU A 211 7.71 3.28 13.52
N ASP A 212 8.22 4.48 13.79
CA ASP A 212 7.41 5.66 14.15
C ASP A 212 6.41 6.00 13.02
N ILE A 213 6.86 6.01 11.76
CA ILE A 213 5.99 6.29 10.61
C ILE A 213 4.94 5.18 10.44
N LEU A 214 5.36 3.91 10.45
CA LEU A 214 4.49 2.74 10.29
C LEU A 214 3.36 2.70 11.33
N ARG A 215 3.67 3.09 12.58
CA ARG A 215 2.74 3.06 13.72
C ARG A 215 1.84 4.31 13.80
N LEU A 216 2.29 5.47 13.32
CA LEU A 216 1.60 6.76 13.53
C LEU A 216 0.93 7.35 12.27
N LEU A 217 1.27 6.90 11.07
CA LEU A 217 0.73 7.47 9.82
C LEU A 217 -0.72 7.00 9.61
N SER A 218 -1.68 7.93 9.75
CA SER A 218 -3.11 7.60 9.83
C SER A 218 -3.78 7.57 8.44
N LEU A 219 -3.49 6.51 7.68
CA LEU A 219 -4.05 6.24 6.35
C LEU A 219 -4.96 5.01 6.32
N GLY A 220 -5.72 4.86 5.23
CA GLY A 220 -6.58 3.72 4.96
C GLY A 220 -7.87 3.68 5.78
N ASP A 221 -8.54 2.52 5.78
CA ASP A 221 -9.78 2.33 6.53
C ASP A 221 -9.52 2.37 8.04
N LYS A 222 -10.35 3.13 8.75
CA LYS A 222 -10.27 3.31 10.20
C LYS A 222 -10.93 2.18 10.98
N GLN A 223 -11.66 1.27 10.32
CA GLN A 223 -12.07 -0.01 10.91
C GLN A 223 -10.88 -0.96 11.10
N LEU A 224 -9.85 -0.85 10.25
CA LEU A 224 -8.60 -1.63 10.34
C LEU A 224 -7.62 -1.03 11.36
N GLY A 225 -8.14 -0.48 12.46
CA GLY A 225 -7.37 0.26 13.47
C GLY A 225 -6.30 -0.57 14.19
N SER A 226 -6.48 -1.90 14.29
CA SER A 226 -5.50 -2.83 14.85
C SER A 226 -4.34 -3.17 13.92
N PHE A 227 -4.51 -3.00 12.60
CA PHE A 227 -3.50 -3.28 11.60
C PHE A 227 -2.60 -2.06 11.42
N ASP A 228 -1.28 -2.24 11.32
CA ASP A 228 -0.41 -1.17 10.81
C ASP A 228 -0.62 -0.95 9.31
N ILE A 229 -0.13 0.17 8.77
CA ILE A 229 -0.39 0.54 7.37
C ILE A 229 0.11 -0.50 6.35
N SER A 230 1.06 -1.37 6.72
CA SER A 230 1.61 -2.39 5.82
C SER A 230 0.65 -3.54 5.51
N LEU A 231 -0.51 -3.58 6.19
CA LEU A 231 -1.59 -4.55 5.97
C LEU A 231 -2.96 -3.89 5.72
N ARG A 232 -3.00 -2.57 5.44
CA ARG A 232 -4.27 -1.83 5.18
C ARG A 232 -4.58 -1.62 3.70
N PHE A 233 -3.66 -1.97 2.80
CA PHE A 233 -3.76 -1.69 1.36
C PHE A 233 -3.42 -2.91 0.54
N THR A 234 -4.17 -3.11 -0.55
CA THR A 234 -3.89 -4.12 -1.57
C THR A 234 -2.49 -3.92 -2.15
N HIS A 235 -2.08 -2.65 -2.30
CA HIS A 235 -0.71 -2.24 -2.63
C HIS A 235 -0.29 -1.04 -1.78
N LEU A 236 0.77 -1.19 -0.99
CA LEU A 236 1.46 -0.11 -0.29
C LEU A 236 2.83 0.11 -0.94
N PHE A 237 3.05 1.33 -1.43
CA PHE A 237 4.36 1.79 -1.90
C PHE A 237 5.01 2.70 -0.86
N TRP A 238 6.30 2.51 -0.63
CA TRP A 238 7.10 3.33 0.28
C TRP A 238 8.35 3.80 -0.44
N LEU A 239 8.47 5.11 -0.58
CA LEU A 239 9.54 5.79 -1.29
C LEU A 239 10.20 6.85 -0.40
N GLY A 240 11.38 7.31 -0.77
CA GLY A 240 11.95 8.51 -0.18
C GLY A 240 13.47 8.53 -0.11
N ASP A 241 14.00 9.60 0.52
CA ASP A 241 15.37 9.62 1.02
C ASP A 241 15.41 8.85 2.35
N LEU A 242 15.59 7.53 2.23
CA LEU A 242 15.71 6.61 3.35
C LEU A 242 17.06 6.76 4.07
N ASN A 243 18.03 7.44 3.45
CA ASN A 243 19.30 7.87 4.04
C ASN A 243 20.20 6.75 4.63
N TYR A 244 19.92 5.48 4.30
CA TYR A 244 20.83 4.35 4.53
C TYR A 244 22.08 4.49 3.66
N ARG A 245 23.17 3.87 4.11
CA ARG A 245 24.52 4.10 3.57
C ARG A 245 25.25 2.79 3.33
N LEU A 246 26.35 2.87 2.58
CA LEU A 246 27.33 1.78 2.46
C LEU A 246 28.28 1.79 3.65
N ASP A 247 28.59 0.61 4.20
CA ASP A 247 29.55 0.43 5.29
C ASP A 247 30.86 -0.19 4.77
N MET A 248 31.61 0.58 3.99
CA MET A 248 32.85 0.21 3.27
C MET A 248 33.74 1.45 3.10
N ASP A 249 35.04 1.29 2.82
CA ASP A 249 35.92 2.44 2.58
C ASP A 249 35.59 3.17 1.26
N ILE A 250 35.86 4.48 1.24
CA ILE A 250 35.62 5.33 0.08
C ILE A 250 36.41 4.90 -1.17
N GLN A 251 37.65 4.41 -1.04
CA GLN A 251 38.45 3.99 -2.19
C GLN A 251 37.92 2.70 -2.82
N GLU A 252 37.47 1.76 -1.98
CA GLU A 252 36.83 0.52 -2.43
C GLU A 252 35.50 0.82 -3.14
N ILE A 253 34.65 1.67 -2.54
CA ILE A 253 33.38 2.11 -3.12
C ILE A 253 33.59 2.76 -4.48
N LEU A 254 34.53 3.71 -4.60
CA LEU A 254 34.82 4.39 -5.87
C LEU A 254 35.41 3.43 -6.92
N ASN A 255 36.27 2.49 -6.52
CA ASN A 255 36.79 1.45 -7.43
C ASN A 255 35.67 0.56 -8.00
N TYR A 256 34.73 0.09 -7.17
CA TYR A 256 33.59 -0.72 -7.62
C TYR A 256 32.64 0.08 -8.51
N ILE A 257 32.32 1.34 -8.18
CA ILE A 257 31.50 2.23 -9.01
C ILE A 257 32.15 2.46 -10.39
N ASN A 258 33.46 2.72 -10.45
CA ASN A 258 34.17 2.95 -11.71
C ASN A 258 34.16 1.73 -12.64
N ARG A 259 34.03 0.52 -12.09
CA ARG A 259 33.88 -0.74 -12.84
C ARG A 259 32.42 -1.10 -13.16
N LYS A 260 31.46 -0.37 -12.57
CA LYS A 260 30.02 -0.68 -12.55
C LYS A 260 29.70 -2.02 -11.84
N GLU A 261 30.57 -2.43 -10.92
CA GLU A 261 30.45 -3.64 -10.11
C GLU A 261 29.62 -3.33 -8.84
N PHE A 262 28.28 -3.29 -8.94
CA PHE A 262 27.43 -2.87 -7.81
C PHE A 262 27.13 -3.97 -6.78
N GLU A 263 27.20 -5.25 -7.17
CA GLU A 263 26.87 -6.39 -6.28
C GLU A 263 27.67 -6.43 -4.96
N PRO A 264 29.01 -6.17 -4.94
CA PRO A 264 29.78 -6.11 -3.69
C PRO A 264 29.34 -4.95 -2.77
N LEU A 265 28.84 -3.86 -3.33
CA LEU A 265 28.34 -2.69 -2.59
C LEU A 265 26.96 -2.95 -2.00
N LEU A 266 26.08 -3.64 -2.74
CA LEU A 266 24.73 -3.97 -2.28
C LEU A 266 24.74 -4.95 -1.08
N LYS A 267 25.79 -5.77 -0.95
CA LYS A 267 26.06 -6.64 0.22
C LYS A 267 26.49 -5.88 1.49
N VAL A 268 26.86 -4.61 1.37
CA VAL A 268 27.19 -3.71 2.50
C VAL A 268 26.23 -2.52 2.62
N ASP A 269 25.13 -2.54 1.89
CA ASP A 269 24.06 -1.54 2.02
C ASP A 269 23.27 -1.74 3.30
N GLN A 270 23.18 -0.69 4.11
CA GLN A 270 22.53 -0.76 5.43
C GLN A 270 21.02 -0.96 5.38
N LEU A 271 20.33 -0.70 4.25
CA LEU A 271 18.91 -1.04 4.14
C LEU A 271 18.74 -2.54 3.90
N ASN A 272 19.50 -3.10 2.96
CA ASN A 272 19.51 -4.55 2.68
C ASN A 272 19.85 -5.34 3.96
N LEU A 273 20.96 -4.99 4.61
CA LEU A 273 21.43 -5.63 5.84
C LEU A 273 20.45 -5.52 7.03
N GLU A 274 19.58 -4.51 7.09
CA GLU A 274 18.60 -4.38 8.18
C GLU A 274 17.21 -4.97 7.81
N ARG A 275 16.93 -5.14 6.50
CA ARG A 275 15.82 -5.96 5.97
C ARG A 275 16.05 -7.44 6.23
N GLU A 276 17.24 -7.96 5.90
CA GLU A 276 17.66 -9.35 6.17
C GLU A 276 17.54 -9.72 7.65
N LYS A 277 17.83 -8.79 8.55
CA LYS A 277 17.69 -8.96 10.00
C LYS A 277 16.26 -8.76 10.51
N ASN A 278 15.28 -8.61 9.63
CA ASN A 278 13.86 -8.39 9.91
C ASN A 278 13.57 -7.19 10.86
N LYS A 279 14.41 -6.14 10.81
CA LYS A 279 14.26 -4.94 11.68
C LYS A 279 13.43 -3.83 11.05
N VAL A 280 13.39 -3.77 9.72
CA VAL A 280 12.73 -2.73 8.93
C VAL A 280 12.14 -3.34 7.66
N PHE A 281 11.09 -2.72 7.12
CA PHE A 281 10.46 -3.10 5.84
C PHE A 281 10.13 -4.61 5.75
N LEU A 282 9.60 -5.18 6.83
CA LEU A 282 9.27 -6.60 6.97
C LEU A 282 8.33 -7.09 5.86
N ARG A 283 8.85 -8.03 5.04
CA ARG A 283 8.22 -8.59 3.85
C ARG A 283 7.78 -7.53 2.81
N PHE A 284 8.53 -6.42 2.68
CA PHE A 284 8.47 -5.55 1.50
C PHE A 284 9.46 -6.03 0.43
N ALA A 285 9.02 -5.99 -0.82
CA ALA A 285 9.84 -6.14 -2.00
C ALA A 285 10.54 -4.81 -2.39
N GLU A 286 11.63 -4.95 -3.12
CA GLU A 286 12.37 -3.90 -3.83
C GLU A 286 12.92 -4.54 -5.10
N GLU A 287 13.07 -3.77 -6.17
CA GLU A 287 13.60 -4.25 -7.45
C GLU A 287 15.14 -4.22 -7.44
N ASP A 288 15.78 -5.06 -8.26
CA ASP A 288 17.24 -5.18 -8.29
C ASP A 288 17.94 -3.88 -8.74
N ILE A 289 18.84 -3.40 -7.90
CA ILE A 289 19.53 -2.10 -8.08
C ILE A 289 20.68 -2.27 -9.09
N SER A 290 20.38 -1.90 -10.33
CA SER A 290 21.30 -1.91 -11.49
C SER A 290 21.90 -0.52 -11.82
N PHE A 291 21.66 0.48 -10.97
CA PHE A 291 22.10 1.87 -11.14
C PHE A 291 23.12 2.28 -10.06
N PRO A 292 24.04 3.22 -10.33
CA PRO A 292 25.04 3.65 -9.35
C PRO A 292 24.42 4.41 -8.17
N PRO A 293 25.15 4.55 -7.04
CA PRO A 293 24.65 5.24 -5.86
C PRO A 293 24.16 6.67 -6.13
N THR A 294 22.93 6.97 -5.71
CA THR A 294 22.19 8.21 -6.05
C THR A 294 22.76 9.46 -5.38
N TYR A 295 23.50 9.26 -4.30
CA TYR A 295 24.11 10.27 -3.44
C TYR A 295 25.58 9.88 -3.20
N ARG A 296 26.54 10.78 -3.00
CA ARG A 296 26.46 12.24 -3.00
C ARG A 296 27.25 12.84 -4.17
N TYR A 297 26.55 13.34 -5.18
CA TYR A 297 27.18 13.95 -6.34
C TYR A 297 27.68 15.38 -6.08
N GLU A 298 28.54 15.88 -6.96
CA GLU A 298 28.69 17.30 -7.20
C GLU A 298 27.40 17.89 -7.81
N ARG A 299 27.22 19.21 -7.77
CA ARG A 299 26.09 19.89 -8.41
C ARG A 299 26.54 20.50 -9.73
N GLY A 300 25.80 20.22 -10.80
CA GLY A 300 26.20 20.53 -12.17
C GLY A 300 26.87 19.37 -12.94
N SER A 301 27.12 18.22 -12.30
CA SER A 301 27.76 17.05 -12.90
C SER A 301 27.26 15.73 -12.27
N ARG A 302 27.44 14.60 -12.96
CA ARG A 302 27.33 13.23 -12.40
C ARG A 302 28.62 12.42 -12.51
N ASP A 303 29.71 13.05 -12.94
CA ASP A 303 31.04 12.44 -13.09
C ASP A 303 31.75 12.27 -11.73
N THR A 304 31.41 13.11 -10.74
CA THR A 304 32.15 13.24 -9.47
C THR A 304 31.26 13.11 -8.24
N TYR A 305 31.71 12.30 -7.26
CA TYR A 305 31.10 12.18 -5.92
C TYR A 305 31.82 13.04 -4.87
N VAL A 306 31.09 13.94 -4.20
CA VAL A 306 31.64 14.86 -3.18
C VAL A 306 31.45 14.27 -1.78
N TRP A 307 32.31 13.30 -1.46
CA TRP A 307 32.24 12.53 -0.21
C TRP A 307 32.70 13.30 1.04
N GLN A 308 33.57 14.30 0.89
CA GLN A 308 33.92 15.20 2.00
C GLN A 308 32.88 16.32 2.14
N LYS A 309 32.33 16.52 3.35
CA LYS A 309 31.44 17.65 3.66
C LYS A 309 31.91 18.34 4.94
N GLN A 310 32.45 19.55 4.80
CA GLN A 310 32.82 20.37 5.95
C GLN A 310 31.57 20.87 6.68
N LYS A 311 31.61 20.86 8.02
CA LYS A 311 30.57 21.38 8.91
C LYS A 311 31.22 22.19 10.02
N ALA A 312 30.41 22.97 10.76
CA ALA A 312 30.87 23.68 11.96
C ALA A 312 31.45 22.74 13.04
N THR A 313 31.11 21.44 13.00
CA THR A 313 31.63 20.38 13.87
C THR A 313 32.82 19.61 13.26
N GLY A 314 33.53 20.20 12.29
CA GLY A 314 34.65 19.56 11.57
C GLY A 314 34.26 18.91 10.24
N MET A 315 35.21 18.21 9.62
CA MET A 315 35.02 17.51 8.36
C MET A 315 34.25 16.19 8.57
N ARG A 316 33.27 15.91 7.71
CA ARG A 316 32.44 14.70 7.77
C ARG A 316 32.42 13.98 6.43
N THR A 317 32.89 12.73 6.44
CA THR A 317 32.71 11.80 5.31
C THR A 317 31.25 11.41 5.13
N ASN A 318 30.81 11.37 3.88
CA ASN A 318 29.55 10.80 3.42
C ASN A 318 29.87 10.05 2.12
N VAL A 319 30.22 8.76 2.24
CA VAL A 319 30.50 7.92 1.09
C VAL A 319 29.32 7.87 0.11
N PRO A 320 29.54 7.52 -1.17
CA PRO A 320 28.46 7.20 -2.09
C PRO A 320 27.49 6.17 -1.48
N SER A 321 26.20 6.34 -1.69
CA SER A 321 25.14 5.50 -1.10
C SER A 321 23.82 5.61 -1.87
N TRP A 322 23.07 4.51 -1.91
CA TRP A 322 21.67 4.48 -2.37
C TRP A 322 20.75 5.01 -1.25
N CYS A 323 20.78 6.32 -1.05
CA CYS A 323 19.93 7.02 -0.08
C CYS A 323 18.46 7.02 -0.52
N ASP A 324 18.23 7.16 -1.83
CA ASP A 324 16.93 7.35 -2.46
C ASP A 324 16.42 5.98 -2.96
N ARG A 325 15.26 5.51 -2.47
CA ARG A 325 14.78 4.13 -2.68
C ARG A 325 13.27 4.07 -2.91
N ILE A 326 12.79 3.01 -3.56
CA ILE A 326 11.36 2.71 -3.76
C ILE A 326 11.12 1.22 -3.45
N LEU A 327 10.28 0.94 -2.45
CA LEU A 327 9.89 -0.40 -2.00
C LEU A 327 8.36 -0.55 -2.05
N TRP A 328 7.87 -1.79 -2.12
CA TRP A 328 6.43 -2.06 -2.09
C TRP A 328 6.06 -3.31 -1.29
N LYS A 329 4.80 -3.38 -0.88
CA LYS A 329 4.19 -4.57 -0.27
C LYS A 329 2.76 -4.69 -0.78
N SER A 330 2.44 -5.84 -1.35
CA SER A 330 1.11 -6.15 -1.88
C SER A 330 0.46 -7.28 -1.08
N TYR A 331 -0.87 -7.42 -1.18
CA TYR A 331 -1.54 -8.61 -0.66
C TYR A 331 -1.17 -9.87 -1.47
N PRO A 332 -1.24 -11.08 -0.86
CA PRO A 332 -0.95 -12.34 -1.56
C PRO A 332 -1.85 -12.54 -2.79
N GLU A 333 -1.34 -13.27 -3.79
CA GLU A 333 -2.05 -13.62 -5.04
C GLU A 333 -2.57 -12.40 -5.85
N THR A 334 -2.04 -11.19 -5.60
CA THR A 334 -2.31 -10.01 -6.43
C THR A 334 -1.25 -9.86 -7.54
N HIS A 335 -1.67 -9.38 -8.71
CA HIS A 335 -0.75 -9.10 -9.81
C HIS A 335 -0.05 -7.76 -9.60
N ILE A 336 1.28 -7.78 -9.56
CA ILE A 336 2.14 -6.60 -9.60
C ILE A 336 3.48 -6.97 -10.24
N VAL A 337 3.94 -6.16 -11.20
CA VAL A 337 5.25 -6.29 -11.86
C VAL A 337 5.97 -4.94 -11.79
N CYS A 338 7.27 -4.94 -11.54
CA CYS A 338 8.11 -3.75 -11.63
C CYS A 338 8.74 -3.71 -13.03
N ASN A 339 8.44 -2.68 -13.82
CA ASN A 339 8.86 -2.61 -15.23
C ASN A 339 10.13 -1.76 -15.40
N SER A 340 10.34 -0.78 -14.51
CA SER A 340 11.58 0.00 -14.42
C SER A 340 11.96 0.26 -12.97
N TYR A 341 13.25 0.30 -12.65
CA TYR A 341 13.82 0.88 -11.42
C TYR A 341 15.21 1.45 -11.74
N GLY A 342 15.37 2.76 -11.61
CA GLY A 342 16.56 3.46 -12.09
C GLY A 342 16.67 4.90 -11.59
N CYS A 343 17.72 5.60 -12.03
CA CYS A 343 17.96 7.00 -11.69
C CYS A 343 18.37 7.83 -12.92
N THR A 344 18.06 9.13 -12.90
CA THR A 344 18.42 10.05 -13.98
C THR A 344 19.86 10.57 -13.82
N ASP A 345 20.59 10.67 -14.92
CA ASP A 345 21.97 11.18 -14.99
C ASP A 345 22.09 12.62 -15.52
N ASP A 346 21.04 13.19 -16.13
CA ASP A 346 21.02 14.56 -16.64
C ASP A 346 20.56 15.62 -15.61
N LEU A 347 19.77 15.24 -14.60
CA LEU A 347 19.17 16.17 -13.62
C LEU A 347 20.14 16.54 -12.48
N VAL A 348 21.05 17.47 -12.78
CA VAL A 348 22.24 17.80 -11.97
C VAL A 348 22.10 18.87 -10.87
N THR A 349 20.90 19.43 -10.59
CA THR A 349 20.76 20.57 -9.66
C THR A 349 20.97 20.22 -8.18
N SER A 350 20.67 18.98 -7.80
CA SER A 350 20.85 18.45 -6.44
C SER A 350 22.12 17.60 -6.31
N ASP A 351 22.63 17.43 -5.07
CA ASP A 351 23.64 16.42 -4.73
C ASP A 351 23.05 14.99 -4.58
N HIS A 352 21.78 14.81 -4.96
CA HIS A 352 21.12 13.52 -5.24
C HIS A 352 20.60 13.46 -6.69
N SER A 353 20.69 12.31 -7.34
CA SER A 353 19.93 12.02 -8.57
C SER A 353 18.49 11.59 -8.26
N PRO A 354 17.48 12.08 -9.01
CA PRO A 354 16.13 11.51 -9.03
C PRO A 354 16.11 10.01 -9.31
N VAL A 355 15.28 9.28 -8.57
CA VAL A 355 15.00 7.84 -8.77
C VAL A 355 13.57 7.66 -9.25
N PHE A 356 13.36 6.74 -10.17
CA PHE A 356 12.05 6.35 -10.71
C PHE A 356 11.85 4.84 -10.56
N ALA A 357 10.59 4.43 -10.41
CA ALA A 357 10.13 3.08 -10.66
C ALA A 357 8.76 3.10 -11.35
N THR A 358 8.45 2.06 -12.12
CA THR A 358 7.13 1.90 -12.75
C THR A 358 6.58 0.51 -12.50
N PHE A 359 5.27 0.42 -12.33
CA PHE A 359 4.60 -0.81 -11.96
C PHE A 359 3.38 -1.05 -12.84
N GLU A 360 3.22 -2.26 -13.36
CA GLU A 360 1.92 -2.77 -13.79
C GLU A 360 1.24 -3.44 -12.59
N VAL A 361 -0.02 -3.07 -12.34
CA VAL A 361 -0.75 -3.46 -11.12
C VAL A 361 -2.16 -3.91 -11.48
N GLY A 362 -2.50 -5.14 -11.08
CA GLY A 362 -3.84 -5.68 -11.24
C GLY A 362 -4.85 -4.92 -10.40
N VAL A 363 -5.92 -4.43 -11.03
CA VAL A 363 -6.99 -3.69 -10.35
C VAL A 363 -8.34 -4.39 -10.52
N THR A 364 -9.22 -4.15 -9.55
CA THR A 364 -10.51 -4.82 -9.43
C THR A 364 -11.64 -3.85 -9.78
N SER A 365 -12.57 -4.31 -10.60
CA SER A 365 -13.77 -3.54 -11.00
C SER A 365 -14.65 -3.18 -9.79
N GLN A 366 -15.57 -2.22 -9.95
CA GLN A 366 -16.66 -2.05 -8.97
C GLN A 366 -17.71 -3.15 -9.23
N PHE A 367 -17.32 -4.40 -8.99
CA PHE A 367 -17.94 -5.62 -9.52
C PHE A 367 -19.48 -5.60 -9.45
N VAL A 368 -20.12 -6.03 -10.55
CA VAL A 368 -21.57 -5.98 -10.74
C VAL A 368 -22.13 -7.39 -10.94
N SER A 369 -22.93 -7.86 -9.99
CA SER A 369 -23.60 -9.15 -10.06
C SER A 369 -24.69 -9.17 -11.14
N LYS A 370 -24.46 -9.94 -12.21
CA LYS A 370 -25.43 -10.26 -13.26
C LYS A 370 -26.68 -11.00 -12.72
N LYS A 371 -26.58 -11.64 -11.54
CA LYS A 371 -27.67 -12.38 -10.88
C LYS A 371 -28.27 -11.65 -9.66
N GLY A 372 -27.82 -10.43 -9.38
CA GLY A 372 -28.19 -9.67 -8.17
C GLY A 372 -27.75 -10.33 -6.87
N LEU A 373 -28.08 -9.68 -5.74
CA LEU A 373 -27.70 -10.17 -4.41
C LEU A 373 -28.22 -11.59 -4.12
N PRO A 374 -27.41 -12.46 -3.49
CA PRO A 374 -27.80 -13.83 -3.20
C PRO A 374 -28.95 -13.93 -2.19
N LYS A 375 -29.88 -14.87 -2.46
CA LYS A 375 -30.80 -15.42 -1.46
C LYS A 375 -30.02 -16.24 -0.43
N SER A 376 -30.56 -16.48 0.76
CA SER A 376 -29.85 -17.19 1.84
C SER A 376 -29.47 -18.65 1.50
N SER A 377 -30.22 -19.30 0.60
CA SER A 377 -29.94 -20.63 0.05
C SER A 377 -28.90 -20.64 -1.09
N GLU A 378 -28.56 -19.46 -1.64
CA GLU A 378 -27.72 -19.26 -2.82
C GLU A 378 -26.47 -18.42 -2.50
N GLN A 379 -26.16 -18.26 -1.21
CA GLN A 379 -25.04 -17.43 -0.75
C GLN A 379 -23.77 -18.28 -0.64
N ALA A 380 -22.68 -17.77 -1.22
CA ALA A 380 -21.34 -18.31 -0.99
C ALA A 380 -20.97 -18.18 0.49
N TYR A 381 -20.09 -19.04 0.97
CA TYR A 381 -19.64 -19.00 2.35
C TYR A 381 -18.16 -19.37 2.46
N ILE A 382 -17.53 -18.88 3.53
CA ILE A 382 -16.15 -19.21 3.90
C ILE A 382 -16.19 -19.98 5.22
N GLU A 383 -15.56 -21.15 5.25
CA GLU A 383 -15.57 -22.09 6.35
C GLU A 383 -14.13 -22.52 6.66
N PHE A 384 -13.80 -22.61 7.95
CA PHE A 384 -12.51 -23.07 8.45
C PHE A 384 -12.71 -24.38 9.22
N GLU A 385 -11.94 -25.40 8.90
CA GLU A 385 -11.98 -26.70 9.59
C GLU A 385 -11.14 -26.65 10.88
N SER A 386 -10.01 -25.95 10.82
CA SER A 386 -9.15 -25.63 11.96
C SER A 386 -8.26 -24.42 11.65
N ILE A 387 -7.83 -23.73 12.70
CA ILE A 387 -6.75 -22.74 12.68
C ILE A 387 -5.82 -23.03 13.85
N GLU A 388 -4.51 -22.91 13.63
CA GLU A 388 -3.47 -22.93 14.64
C GLU A 388 -2.57 -21.70 14.46
N ALA A 389 -2.23 -21.02 15.56
CA ALA A 389 -1.26 -19.93 15.57
C ALA A 389 -0.17 -20.20 16.61
N ILE A 390 1.07 -19.83 16.28
CA ILE A 390 2.17 -19.69 17.24
C ILE A 390 2.34 -18.19 17.45
N VAL A 391 2.10 -17.70 18.68
CA VAL A 391 2.23 -16.28 19.04
C VAL A 391 3.34 -16.07 20.08
N LYS A 392 4.18 -15.06 19.84
CA LYS A 392 5.27 -14.60 20.70
C LYS A 392 4.70 -13.93 21.96
N THR A 393 4.63 -14.66 23.06
CA THR A 393 4.10 -14.20 24.35
C THR A 393 4.63 -15.05 25.49
N ALA A 394 4.80 -14.43 26.67
CA ALA A 394 5.01 -15.14 27.93
C ALA A 394 3.70 -15.36 28.71
N SER A 395 2.59 -14.77 28.26
CA SER A 395 1.26 -14.96 28.86
C SER A 395 0.60 -16.24 28.36
N ARG A 396 -0.15 -16.90 29.24
CA ARG A 396 -0.95 -18.10 28.94
C ARG A 396 -2.46 -17.81 28.83
N THR A 397 -2.78 -16.54 28.52
CA THR A 397 -4.13 -16.04 28.25
C THR A 397 -4.82 -16.79 27.09
N LYS A 398 -6.13 -16.64 26.99
CA LYS A 398 -6.94 -17.10 25.85
C LYS A 398 -6.92 -16.10 24.72
N PHE A 399 -7.15 -16.61 23.50
CA PHE A 399 -7.09 -15.84 22.26
C PHE A 399 -8.33 -16.08 21.38
N PHE A 400 -8.73 -15.04 20.66
CA PHE A 400 -9.73 -15.09 19.60
C PHE A 400 -9.21 -14.42 18.34
N ILE A 401 -9.85 -14.69 17.20
CA ILE A 401 -9.52 -14.14 15.89
C ILE A 401 -10.64 -13.19 15.47
N GLU A 402 -10.29 -12.01 14.97
CA GLU A 402 -11.23 -11.16 14.22
C GLU A 402 -10.92 -11.23 12.72
N PHE A 403 -11.98 -11.40 11.92
CA PHE A 403 -11.93 -11.55 10.46
C PHE A 403 -12.53 -10.29 9.80
N TYR A 404 -11.70 -9.55 9.08
CA TYR A 404 -12.05 -8.32 8.36
C TYR A 404 -11.95 -8.53 6.85
N SER A 405 -12.88 -7.97 6.07
CA SER A 405 -12.75 -7.86 4.61
C SER A 405 -13.76 -6.88 4.03
N THR A 406 -13.43 -6.30 2.88
CA THR A 406 -14.34 -5.54 2.01
C THR A 406 -15.53 -6.36 1.51
N CYS A 407 -15.42 -7.69 1.52
CA CYS A 407 -16.47 -8.59 1.05
C CYS A 407 -17.52 -8.94 2.11
N LEU A 408 -17.33 -8.55 3.37
CA LEU A 408 -18.26 -8.83 4.47
C LEU A 408 -19.16 -7.61 4.78
N GLU A 409 -20.35 -7.86 5.34
CA GLU A 409 -21.23 -6.78 5.84
C GLU A 409 -20.62 -6.08 7.07
N GLU A 410 -19.99 -6.88 7.94
CA GLU A 410 -19.28 -6.47 9.16
C GLU A 410 -18.13 -7.46 9.43
N PHE A 411 -17.15 -7.08 10.27
CA PHE A 411 -16.13 -8.02 10.74
C PHE A 411 -16.77 -9.12 11.60
N LYS A 412 -16.16 -10.30 11.63
CA LYS A 412 -16.62 -11.43 12.45
C LYS A 412 -15.57 -11.85 13.47
N LYS A 413 -15.98 -12.58 14.50
CA LYS A 413 -15.12 -13.12 15.54
C LYS A 413 -15.17 -14.64 15.57
N SER A 414 -14.07 -15.29 15.94
CA SER A 414 -14.11 -16.62 16.52
C SER A 414 -14.57 -16.55 17.99
N TYR A 415 -14.86 -17.72 18.57
CA TYR A 415 -14.78 -17.94 20.01
C TYR A 415 -13.31 -18.10 20.45
N GLU A 416 -13.10 -18.39 21.72
CA GLU A 416 -11.76 -18.61 22.31
C GLU A 416 -11.09 -19.88 21.77
N ASN A 417 -9.76 -19.94 21.84
CA ASN A 417 -9.00 -21.13 21.45
C ASN A 417 -9.30 -22.31 22.39
N ASP A 418 -9.72 -23.46 21.84
CA ASP A 418 -10.04 -24.66 22.60
C ASP A 418 -8.83 -25.58 22.86
N SER A 419 -7.70 -25.30 22.21
CA SER A 419 -6.41 -25.95 22.47
C SER A 419 -5.29 -24.92 22.68
N GLN A 420 -4.32 -25.26 23.54
CA GLN A 420 -3.09 -24.49 23.71
C GLN A 420 -1.94 -25.37 24.23
N ASN A 421 -0.71 -25.05 23.82
CA ASN A 421 0.52 -25.67 24.31
C ASN A 421 1.66 -24.63 24.38
N SER A 422 2.66 -24.88 25.22
CA SER A 422 3.78 -23.98 25.52
C SER A 422 5.09 -24.78 25.52
N ASP A 423 5.50 -25.23 24.33
CA ASP A 423 6.79 -25.92 24.09
C ASP A 423 8.00 -25.00 24.35
N ASN A 424 7.77 -23.69 24.36
CA ASN A 424 8.75 -22.63 24.65
C ASN A 424 8.10 -21.62 25.62
N VAL A 425 8.90 -21.02 26.51
CA VAL A 425 8.42 -20.03 27.50
C VAL A 425 8.00 -18.71 26.83
N ASN A 426 8.57 -18.38 25.67
CA ASN A 426 8.33 -17.13 24.95
C ASN A 426 7.33 -17.26 23.77
N PHE A 427 6.77 -18.46 23.54
CA PHE A 427 5.81 -18.70 22.45
C PHE A 427 4.69 -19.63 22.93
N LEU A 428 3.45 -19.19 22.70
CA LEU A 428 2.25 -20.00 22.93
C LEU A 428 1.72 -20.50 21.58
N ARG A 429 1.57 -21.82 21.45
CA ARG A 429 0.83 -22.47 20.36
C ARG A 429 -0.64 -22.51 20.78
N VAL A 430 -1.53 -21.95 19.99
CA VAL A 430 -2.99 -21.90 20.24
C VAL A 430 -3.75 -22.41 19.03
N GLY A 431 -4.84 -23.16 19.25
CA GLY A 431 -5.64 -23.75 18.18
C GLY A 431 -7.14 -23.63 18.43
N TRP A 432 -7.85 -23.44 17.33
CA TRP A 432 -9.31 -23.35 17.25
C TRP A 432 -9.85 -24.47 16.36
N SER A 433 -10.70 -25.34 16.91
CA SER A 433 -11.51 -26.26 16.09
C SER A 433 -12.62 -25.52 15.33
N ASN A 434 -13.21 -26.16 14.31
CA ASN A 434 -14.36 -25.62 13.58
C ASN A 434 -15.52 -25.16 14.47
N LYS A 435 -15.68 -25.70 15.69
CA LYS A 435 -16.70 -25.27 16.67
C LYS A 435 -16.48 -23.85 17.18
N GLN A 436 -15.23 -23.38 17.20
CA GLN A 436 -14.88 -22.03 17.62
C GLN A 436 -14.89 -21.03 16.45
N LEU A 437 -15.00 -21.49 15.21
CA LEU A 437 -14.74 -20.68 14.02
C LEU A 437 -16.04 -20.33 13.27
N THR A 438 -16.35 -19.02 13.23
CA THR A 438 -17.57 -18.51 12.60
C THR A 438 -17.53 -18.62 11.08
N THR A 439 -18.53 -19.29 10.48
CA THR A 439 -18.73 -19.30 9.02
C THR A 439 -18.98 -17.88 8.50
N LEU A 440 -18.11 -17.40 7.61
CA LEU A 440 -18.22 -16.05 7.02
C LEU A 440 -19.15 -16.09 5.80
N LYS A 441 -19.88 -15.00 5.57
CA LYS A 441 -20.88 -14.90 4.49
C LYS A 441 -20.65 -13.63 3.66
N PRO A 442 -19.95 -13.73 2.52
CA PRO A 442 -19.70 -12.58 1.64
C PRO A 442 -20.99 -11.94 1.09
N LEU A 443 -20.92 -10.64 0.80
CA LEU A 443 -22.01 -9.80 0.29
C LEU A 443 -22.51 -10.25 -1.09
N LEU A 444 -21.56 -10.62 -1.95
CA LEU A 444 -21.77 -11.18 -3.30
C LEU A 444 -21.24 -12.63 -3.33
N SER A 445 -21.49 -13.38 -4.40
CA SER A 445 -21.28 -14.84 -4.38
C SER A 445 -20.76 -15.42 -5.70
N GLU A 446 -20.25 -14.56 -6.57
CA GLU A 446 -19.62 -14.85 -7.85
C GLU A 446 -18.14 -15.16 -7.68
N ILE A 447 -17.63 -16.18 -8.38
CA ILE A 447 -16.21 -16.55 -8.35
C ILE A 447 -15.32 -15.39 -8.81
N GLU A 448 -15.72 -14.70 -9.89
CA GLU A 448 -15.04 -13.52 -10.47
C GLU A 448 -14.80 -12.40 -9.44
N TYR A 449 -15.74 -12.22 -8.50
CA TYR A 449 -15.61 -11.28 -7.39
C TYR A 449 -14.79 -11.85 -6.23
N LEU A 450 -15.09 -13.09 -5.83
CA LEU A 450 -14.55 -13.68 -4.60
C LEU A 450 -13.06 -14.01 -4.70
N GLN A 451 -12.55 -14.36 -5.89
CA GLN A 451 -11.12 -14.62 -6.09
C GLN A 451 -10.24 -13.40 -5.81
N ASP A 452 -10.79 -12.19 -5.97
CA ASP A 452 -10.09 -10.92 -5.75
C ASP A 452 -10.10 -10.45 -4.29
N GLN A 453 -10.83 -11.14 -3.40
CA GLN A 453 -10.98 -10.70 -2.02
C GLN A 453 -9.90 -11.31 -1.12
N HIS A 454 -9.58 -10.57 -0.07
CA HIS A 454 -8.67 -11.00 0.98
C HIS A 454 -9.37 -10.96 2.34
N LEU A 455 -9.00 -11.88 3.23
CA LEU A 455 -9.35 -11.83 4.65
C LEU A 455 -8.16 -11.31 5.44
N LEU A 456 -8.39 -10.21 6.17
CA LEU A 456 -7.47 -9.66 7.14
C LEU A 456 -7.79 -10.28 8.51
N LEU A 457 -6.82 -10.97 9.10
CA LEU A 457 -6.96 -11.64 10.40
C LEU A 457 -6.14 -10.91 11.46
N THR A 458 -6.67 -10.78 12.66
CA THR A 458 -5.93 -10.32 13.85
C THR A 458 -6.20 -11.27 15.03
N VAL A 459 -5.13 -11.77 15.65
CA VAL A 459 -5.16 -12.67 16.80
C VAL A 459 -5.06 -11.83 18.07
N LYS A 460 -6.12 -11.82 18.89
CA LYS A 460 -6.26 -10.92 20.06
C LYS A 460 -6.42 -11.68 21.36
N SER A 461 -5.85 -11.14 22.44
CA SER A 461 -6.03 -11.70 23.79
C SER A 461 -7.44 -11.41 24.33
N VAL A 462 -8.01 -12.36 25.07
CA VAL A 462 -9.31 -12.20 25.73
C VAL A 462 -9.23 -11.17 26.87
N ASP A 463 -8.16 -11.20 27.65
CA ASP A 463 -8.01 -10.34 28.84
C ASP A 463 -7.81 -8.85 28.50
N GLY A 464 -7.16 -8.56 27.37
CA GLY A 464 -6.72 -7.20 27.02
C GLY A 464 -7.27 -6.64 25.70
N TYR A 465 -7.85 -7.48 24.84
CA TYR A 465 -8.27 -7.12 23.47
C TYR A 465 -7.15 -6.56 22.58
N GLU A 466 -5.89 -6.69 23.01
CA GLU A 466 -4.70 -6.30 22.25
C GLU A 466 -4.38 -7.36 21.18
N SER A 467 -3.89 -6.91 20.02
CA SER A 467 -3.41 -7.81 18.98
C SER A 467 -2.01 -8.31 19.29
N TYR A 468 -1.80 -9.61 19.10
CA TYR A 468 -0.52 -10.29 19.16
C TYR A 468 0.00 -10.64 17.76
N GLY A 469 -0.76 -10.32 16.71
CA GLY A 469 -0.37 -10.58 15.33
C GLY A 469 -1.51 -10.33 14.35
N GLU A 470 -1.16 -9.69 13.24
CA GLU A 470 -1.99 -9.49 12.06
C GLU A 470 -1.44 -10.26 10.85
N CYS A 471 -2.32 -10.73 9.97
CA CYS A 471 -1.94 -11.28 8.66
C CYS A 471 -3.05 -11.07 7.60
N VAL A 472 -2.76 -11.45 6.35
CA VAL A 472 -3.68 -11.41 5.21
C VAL A 472 -3.69 -12.78 4.53
N LEU A 473 -4.89 -13.28 4.21
CA LEU A 473 -5.13 -14.48 3.40
C LEU A 473 -5.85 -14.07 2.11
N ALA A 474 -5.40 -14.55 0.96
CA ALA A 474 -6.13 -14.42 -0.30
C ALA A 474 -7.19 -15.52 -0.44
N LEU A 475 -8.27 -15.23 -1.18
CA LEU A 475 -9.34 -16.21 -1.41
C LEU A 475 -9.19 -17.00 -2.71
N LYS A 476 -8.42 -16.54 -3.71
CA LYS A 476 -8.28 -17.18 -5.04
C LYS A 476 -7.95 -18.67 -4.93
N SER A 477 -6.82 -19.04 -4.30
CA SER A 477 -6.44 -20.45 -4.09
C SER A 477 -7.30 -21.22 -3.07
N MET A 478 -8.24 -20.56 -2.39
CA MET A 478 -9.10 -21.17 -1.36
C MET A 478 -10.52 -21.52 -1.89
N ILE A 479 -10.83 -21.21 -3.14
CA ILE A 479 -12.15 -21.48 -3.75
C ILE A 479 -12.27 -22.94 -4.17
N GLY A 480 -13.26 -23.66 -3.61
CA GLY A 480 -13.45 -25.08 -3.88
C GLY A 480 -14.50 -25.77 -3.01
N SER A 481 -14.65 -27.07 -3.24
CA SER A 481 -15.48 -27.99 -2.43
C SER A 481 -14.70 -28.63 -1.27
N THR A 482 -13.43 -28.98 -1.54
CA THR A 482 -12.44 -29.41 -0.55
C THR A 482 -11.82 -28.19 0.13
N ALA A 483 -11.48 -28.33 1.41
CA ALA A 483 -10.66 -27.34 2.08
C ALA A 483 -9.20 -27.40 1.58
N GLN A 484 -8.54 -26.25 1.60
CA GLN A 484 -7.15 -26.04 1.22
C GLN A 484 -6.39 -25.52 2.44
N GLN A 485 -5.11 -25.85 2.52
CA GLN A 485 -4.26 -25.38 3.62
C GLN A 485 -3.71 -23.99 3.32
N PHE A 486 -3.64 -23.16 4.36
CA PHE A 486 -2.90 -21.89 4.34
C PHE A 486 -1.83 -21.89 5.44
N HIS A 487 -0.75 -21.14 5.20
CA HIS A 487 0.28 -20.84 6.18
C HIS A 487 0.84 -19.45 5.88
N THR A 488 0.91 -18.58 6.88
CA THR A 488 1.48 -17.23 6.74
C THR A 488 2.06 -16.75 8.08
N TYR A 489 2.87 -15.69 8.03
CA TYR A 489 3.45 -15.07 9.22
C TYR A 489 2.45 -14.13 9.90
N LEU A 490 2.60 -13.99 11.22
CA LEU A 490 1.96 -12.96 12.01
C LEU A 490 2.95 -11.83 12.26
N SER A 491 2.51 -10.60 12.02
CA SER A 491 3.27 -9.38 12.36
C SER A 491 2.45 -8.43 13.21
N HIS A 492 3.09 -7.73 14.14
CA HIS A 492 2.45 -6.63 14.89
C HIS A 492 3.37 -5.42 14.96
N ARG A 493 2.85 -4.23 14.63
CA ARG A 493 3.57 -2.94 14.70
C ARG A 493 4.93 -2.94 13.96
N GLY A 494 5.06 -3.68 12.86
CA GLY A 494 6.29 -3.83 12.08
C GLY A 494 7.30 -4.90 12.52
N GLU A 495 6.99 -5.70 13.54
CA GLU A 495 7.83 -6.81 14.01
C GLU A 495 7.14 -8.16 13.71
N GLU A 496 7.90 -9.21 13.42
CA GLU A 496 7.36 -10.56 13.28
C GLU A 496 7.05 -11.14 14.68
N THR A 497 5.80 -11.55 14.90
CA THR A 497 5.29 -12.05 16.18
C THR A 497 4.92 -13.53 16.15
N GLY A 498 5.04 -14.21 15.01
CA GLY A 498 4.90 -15.65 14.90
C GLY A 498 4.35 -16.09 13.56
N ASN A 499 3.53 -17.14 13.55
CA ASN A 499 2.89 -17.67 12.34
C ASN A 499 1.49 -18.20 12.63
N ILE A 500 0.71 -18.39 11.56
CA ILE A 500 -0.66 -18.90 11.58
C ILE A 500 -0.91 -19.80 10.37
N ARG A 501 -1.48 -20.98 10.62
CA ARG A 501 -1.80 -22.00 9.61
C ARG A 501 -3.19 -22.59 9.86
N GLY A 502 -3.79 -23.19 8.85
CA GLY A 502 -5.11 -23.78 8.99
C GLY A 502 -5.63 -24.41 7.70
N SER A 503 -6.86 -24.92 7.75
CA SER A 503 -7.58 -25.50 6.62
C SER A 503 -8.89 -24.75 6.39
N MET A 504 -9.13 -24.26 5.17
CA MET A 504 -10.32 -23.46 4.84
C MET A 504 -10.86 -23.72 3.43
N ARG A 505 -12.15 -23.42 3.22
CA ARG A 505 -12.78 -23.39 1.88
C ARG A 505 -13.65 -22.17 1.68
N VAL A 506 -13.63 -21.61 0.48
CA VAL A 506 -14.62 -20.67 -0.04
C VAL A 506 -15.55 -21.43 -0.98
N ARG A 507 -16.76 -21.78 -0.51
CA ARG A 507 -17.72 -22.51 -1.33
C ARG A 507 -18.58 -21.55 -2.14
N VAL A 508 -18.41 -21.59 -3.46
CA VAL A 508 -19.22 -20.85 -4.45
C VAL A 508 -20.40 -21.74 -4.90
N PRO A 509 -21.62 -21.21 -5.05
CA PRO A 509 -22.72 -21.94 -5.70
C PRO A 509 -22.39 -22.22 -7.17
N ALA A 510 -22.66 -23.42 -7.68
CA ALA A 510 -22.35 -23.80 -9.08
C ALA A 510 -22.89 -22.79 -10.11
N GLU A 511 -24.09 -22.26 -9.86
CA GLU A 511 -24.73 -21.20 -10.64
C GLU A 511 -24.00 -19.85 -10.71
N ARG A 512 -22.96 -19.64 -9.90
CA ARG A 512 -22.15 -18.42 -9.81
C ARG A 512 -20.64 -18.69 -10.02
N MET A 513 -20.30 -19.85 -10.58
CA MET A 513 -18.94 -20.25 -10.97
C MET A 513 -18.51 -19.74 -12.37
N GLY A 514 -19.28 -18.86 -13.02
CA GLY A 514 -18.85 -18.22 -14.27
C GLY A 514 -17.72 -17.23 -14.03
N THR A 515 -16.59 -17.42 -14.72
CA THR A 515 -15.43 -16.52 -14.73
C THR A 515 -15.45 -15.58 -15.95
N ARG A 516 -14.60 -14.55 -15.89
CA ARG A 516 -14.14 -13.74 -17.02
C ARG A 516 -12.61 -13.88 -17.09
N GLU A 517 -12.07 -14.03 -18.29
CA GLU A 517 -10.62 -14.03 -18.54
C GLU A 517 -10.02 -12.62 -18.38
N ARG A 518 -8.75 -12.55 -17.99
CA ARG A 518 -8.04 -11.29 -17.73
C ARG A 518 -6.81 -11.16 -18.62
N LEU A 519 -6.51 -9.93 -19.04
CA LEU A 519 -5.40 -9.64 -19.95
C LEU A 519 -4.04 -10.15 -19.41
N TYR A 520 -3.78 -9.99 -18.11
CA TYR A 520 -2.55 -10.51 -17.48
C TYR A 520 -2.56 -12.03 -17.20
N GLU A 521 -3.68 -12.72 -17.42
CA GLU A 521 -3.76 -14.20 -17.37
C GLU A 521 -3.51 -14.82 -18.76
N TRP A 522 -3.48 -14.02 -19.83
CA TRP A 522 -3.05 -14.44 -21.17
C TRP A 522 -1.52 -14.36 -21.38
N ILE A 523 -0.81 -13.53 -20.60
CA ILE A 523 0.61 -13.21 -20.80
C ILE A 523 1.44 -13.85 -19.68
N SER A 524 1.85 -15.10 -19.88
CA SER A 524 2.92 -15.71 -19.09
C SER A 524 4.28 -15.25 -19.62
N VAL A 525 4.97 -14.41 -18.86
CA VAL A 525 6.41 -14.16 -19.10
C VAL A 525 7.16 -15.42 -18.69
N ASP A 526 7.86 -16.04 -19.64
CA ASP A 526 8.76 -17.16 -19.33
C ASP A 526 10.07 -16.60 -18.77
N ASN A 527 10.55 -17.16 -17.66
CA ASN A 527 11.78 -16.71 -17.02
C ASN A 527 12.96 -17.52 -17.58
N ASP A 528 13.70 -16.93 -18.52
CA ASP A 528 14.93 -17.50 -19.11
C ASP A 528 16.05 -17.67 -18.07
N GLU A 529 15.96 -18.70 -17.22
CA GLU A 529 17.05 -19.11 -16.33
C GLU A 529 18.19 -19.76 -17.13
N THR A 530 19.23 -18.97 -17.41
CA THR A 530 20.42 -19.41 -18.16
C THR A 530 21.32 -20.37 -17.37
N GLY A 531 20.91 -21.63 -17.27
CA GLY A 531 21.80 -22.81 -17.29
C GLY A 531 22.55 -23.21 -16.01
N GLY A 532 21.94 -24.09 -15.21
CA GLY A 532 22.60 -24.87 -14.14
C GLY A 532 22.23 -26.37 -14.16
N PRO A 533 23.12 -27.31 -13.78
CA PRO A 533 22.92 -28.73 -14.10
C PRO A 533 22.01 -29.52 -13.13
N LYS A 534 20.76 -29.74 -13.55
CA LYS A 534 19.93 -30.95 -13.32
C LYS A 534 20.02 -31.67 -11.95
N GLY A 535 19.32 -31.14 -10.94
CA GLY A 535 18.74 -31.96 -9.88
C GLY A 535 17.37 -32.52 -10.29
N LYS A 536 17.09 -33.81 -10.05
CA LYS A 536 15.76 -34.39 -10.36
C LYS A 536 14.75 -34.04 -9.27
N SER A 537 13.67 -33.33 -9.63
CA SER A 537 12.43 -33.27 -8.86
C SER A 537 11.26 -33.69 -9.74
N THR A 538 10.49 -34.70 -9.32
CA THR A 538 9.33 -35.21 -10.06
C THR A 538 8.05 -34.51 -9.62
N MET A 539 7.62 -33.48 -10.37
CA MET A 539 6.22 -33.08 -10.37
C MET A 539 5.41 -34.03 -11.26
N VAL A 540 4.25 -34.47 -10.77
CA VAL A 540 3.34 -35.36 -11.50
C VAL A 540 2.34 -34.52 -12.28
N SER A 541 2.47 -34.48 -13.60
CA SER A 541 1.50 -33.84 -14.49
C SER A 541 0.11 -34.46 -14.31
N ARG A 542 -0.92 -33.62 -14.09
CA ARG A 542 -2.31 -34.10 -14.00
C ARG A 542 -2.79 -34.56 -15.37
N VAL A 543 -3.16 -35.83 -15.45
CA VAL A 543 -3.81 -36.43 -16.64
C VAL A 543 -5.21 -35.85 -16.81
N GLY A 544 -5.51 -35.32 -17.99
CA GLY A 544 -6.86 -34.89 -18.36
C GLY A 544 -7.78 -36.09 -18.62
N HIS A 545 -9.04 -35.98 -18.24
CA HIS A 545 -10.09 -36.93 -18.64
C HIS A 545 -10.94 -36.35 -19.77
N ASP A 546 -11.23 -37.19 -20.76
CA ASP A 546 -11.72 -36.80 -22.08
C ASP A 546 -13.14 -37.36 -22.36
N TYR A 547 -13.70 -37.04 -23.53
CA TYR A 547 -15.03 -37.38 -24.07
C TYR A 547 -16.19 -36.51 -23.54
N VAL A 548 -17.15 -36.06 -24.36
CA VAL A 548 -17.77 -36.78 -25.50
C VAL A 548 -17.78 -36.04 -26.85
N LYS A 549 -17.14 -36.68 -27.85
CA LYS A 549 -17.44 -36.77 -29.30
C LYS A 549 -18.26 -35.68 -30.01
N GLN A 550 -17.72 -35.18 -31.13
CA GLN A 550 -18.46 -34.88 -32.35
C GLN A 550 -18.02 -35.79 -33.52
N SER A 551 -18.79 -35.82 -34.61
CA SER A 551 -18.71 -36.81 -35.69
C SER A 551 -17.83 -36.42 -36.88
N VAL A 552 -17.24 -37.43 -37.53
CA VAL A 552 -16.31 -37.29 -38.66
C VAL A 552 -17.05 -37.14 -40.00
N VAL A 553 -16.63 -36.17 -40.83
CA VAL A 553 -16.69 -36.29 -42.30
C VAL A 553 -15.36 -35.83 -42.89
N ARG A 554 -14.88 -36.55 -43.92
CA ARG A 554 -13.67 -36.28 -44.73
C ARG A 554 -13.89 -35.03 -45.65
N LYS A 555 -12.92 -34.45 -46.37
CA LYS A 555 -11.75 -35.05 -47.05
C LYS A 555 -10.74 -33.99 -47.56
N GLN A 556 -9.48 -34.42 -47.71
CA GLN A 556 -8.44 -33.96 -48.66
C GLN A 556 -8.03 -32.49 -48.75
N LEU A 557 -6.75 -32.26 -48.41
CA LEU A 557 -5.89 -31.22 -48.97
C LEU A 557 -5.48 -31.58 -50.42
N GLY A 558 -5.16 -30.58 -51.24
CA GLY A 558 -4.53 -30.69 -52.56
C GLY A 558 -3.60 -29.50 -52.80
N GLU A 559 -2.53 -29.68 -53.59
CA GLU A 559 -1.34 -28.82 -53.55
C GLU A 559 -1.28 -27.71 -54.63
N LEU A 560 -0.45 -26.70 -54.31
CA LEU A 560 0.34 -25.82 -55.19
C LEU A 560 -0.32 -25.13 -56.41
N GLY A 561 -0.41 -23.79 -56.31
CA GLY A 561 -0.47 -22.84 -57.43
C GLY A 561 0.17 -21.52 -57.01
N LYS A 562 0.90 -20.83 -57.90
CA LYS A 562 1.76 -19.68 -57.56
C LYS A 562 1.79 -18.66 -58.71
N VAL A 563 2.17 -17.40 -58.38
CA VAL A 563 2.61 -16.31 -59.28
C VAL A 563 1.52 -15.37 -59.85
N THR A 564 1.69 -14.05 -59.60
CA THR A 564 1.13 -12.85 -60.30
C THR A 564 -0.40 -12.63 -60.34
N GLU A 565 -0.94 -11.41 -60.51
CA GLU A 565 -0.33 -10.06 -60.67
C GLU A 565 -1.24 -8.96 -60.05
N GLU A 566 -0.72 -7.74 -59.87
CA GLU A 566 -1.55 -6.57 -59.54
C GLU A 566 -2.13 -5.94 -60.82
N GLY A 567 -3.35 -5.37 -60.73
CA GLY A 567 -4.01 -4.66 -61.83
C GLY A 567 -4.93 -3.58 -61.30
N GLU A 568 -4.51 -2.31 -61.43
CA GLU A 568 -5.24 -1.15 -60.91
C GLU A 568 -6.52 -0.80 -61.71
N ARG A 569 -7.24 0.23 -61.19
CA ARG A 569 -8.11 1.21 -61.88
C ARG A 569 -9.58 0.85 -62.13
N ASN A 570 -10.50 1.81 -62.08
CA ASN A 570 -10.56 3.10 -61.33
C ASN A 570 -11.98 3.67 -61.45
N SER A 571 -12.43 4.47 -60.47
CA SER A 571 -13.46 5.54 -60.63
C SER A 571 -14.89 5.08 -61.03
N LYS A 572 -15.97 5.87 -60.89
CA LYS A 572 -16.30 7.11 -60.15
C LYS A 572 -17.84 7.28 -60.17
N GLU A 573 -18.40 7.99 -59.17
CA GLU A 573 -19.63 8.82 -59.28
C GLU A 573 -20.96 8.07 -59.62
N GLU A 574 -22.19 8.57 -59.36
CA GLU A 574 -22.66 9.70 -58.54
C GLU A 574 -24.07 9.42 -57.95
N ILE A 575 -24.42 10.18 -56.89
CA ILE A 575 -25.72 10.86 -56.60
C ILE A 575 -26.94 10.46 -57.49
N THR A 576 -28.14 10.10 -56.99
CA THR A 576 -29.16 11.04 -56.44
C THR A 576 -30.38 10.39 -55.74
N LEU A 577 -31.06 11.17 -54.88
CA LEU A 577 -32.52 11.22 -54.56
C LEU A 577 -33.31 10.06 -53.88
N ARG A 578 -34.08 10.45 -52.83
CA ARG A 578 -35.34 9.83 -52.35
C ARG A 578 -36.55 10.51 -53.04
N PRO A 579 -37.77 9.93 -53.06
CA PRO A 579 -38.75 10.19 -51.97
C PRO A 579 -39.79 9.08 -51.65
N LYS A 580 -40.43 9.18 -50.46
CA LYS A 580 -41.87 9.02 -50.06
C LYS A 580 -42.87 8.17 -50.89
N GLN A 581 -43.95 7.57 -50.36
CA GLN A 581 -44.51 7.31 -49.00
C GLN A 581 -45.68 6.27 -49.10
N ASP A 582 -46.14 5.72 -47.95
CA ASP A 582 -47.26 4.77 -47.74
C ASP A 582 -48.67 5.31 -48.15
N PRO A 583 -49.81 4.54 -48.17
CA PRO A 583 -50.43 3.91 -46.97
C PRO A 583 -51.39 2.67 -47.12
N SER A 584 -51.95 2.22 -45.97
CA SER A 584 -53.29 1.56 -45.76
C SER A 584 -53.60 0.13 -46.29
N ASP A 585 -54.46 -0.71 -45.67
CA ASP A 585 -55.05 -0.74 -44.30
C ASP A 585 -55.71 -2.13 -43.96
N GLY A 586 -55.71 -2.50 -42.67
CA GLY A 586 -56.68 -3.38 -41.95
C GLY A 586 -56.83 -4.88 -42.30
N ASP A 587 -57.37 -5.76 -41.46
CA ASP A 587 -57.59 -5.84 -39.99
C ASP A 587 -57.88 -7.36 -39.64
N SER A 588 -58.15 -7.93 -38.44
CA SER A 588 -58.58 -7.45 -37.12
C SER A 588 -58.34 -8.50 -35.98
N SER A 589 -59.02 -8.28 -34.84
CA SER A 589 -59.46 -9.27 -33.81
C SER A 589 -58.59 -9.59 -32.58
N ILE A 590 -58.64 -8.69 -31.58
CA ILE A 590 -59.26 -8.90 -30.24
C ILE A 590 -58.80 -10.16 -29.43
N SER A 591 -58.30 -10.09 -28.17
CA SER A 591 -58.16 -8.97 -27.22
C SER A 591 -57.41 -9.32 -25.90
N LYS A 592 -57.20 -8.27 -25.07
CA LYS A 592 -56.96 -8.22 -23.59
C LYS A 592 -55.54 -7.93 -23.08
N ASN A 593 -55.50 -7.02 -22.10
CA ASN A 593 -54.32 -6.40 -21.50
C ASN A 593 -53.88 -7.10 -20.21
N SER A 594 -52.61 -6.94 -19.84
CA SER A 594 -52.21 -6.71 -18.43
C SER A 594 -50.92 -5.90 -18.36
N TYR A 595 -50.79 -5.01 -17.38
CA TYR A 595 -49.64 -4.12 -17.20
C TYR A 595 -48.65 -4.70 -16.18
N ASN A 596 -47.35 -4.59 -16.45
CA ASN A 596 -46.31 -4.74 -15.42
C ASN A 596 -45.04 -3.96 -15.81
N ASN A 597 -44.87 -2.76 -15.23
CA ASN A 597 -43.64 -1.99 -15.27
C ASN A 597 -43.37 -1.41 -13.86
N PRO A 598 -42.31 -1.84 -13.14
CA PRO A 598 -42.12 -1.49 -11.74
C PRO A 598 -41.51 -0.10 -11.49
N ALA A 599 -41.30 0.72 -12.52
CA ALA A 599 -40.52 1.97 -12.44
C ALA A 599 -41.21 3.17 -11.74
N TYR A 600 -42.34 2.98 -11.03
CA TYR A 600 -43.25 4.08 -10.67
C TYR A 600 -43.76 4.14 -9.20
N TYR A 601 -43.02 3.57 -8.23
CA TYR A 601 -43.44 3.58 -6.80
C TYR A 601 -42.31 3.82 -5.76
N ILE A 602 -41.51 4.89 -5.89
CA ILE A 602 -40.77 5.47 -4.73
C ILE A 602 -40.66 7.01 -4.84
N LEU A 603 -41.78 7.72 -5.02
CA LEU A 603 -41.89 9.16 -4.73
C LEU A 603 -43.29 9.49 -4.18
N GLU A 604 -43.29 10.32 -3.13
CA GLU A 604 -44.44 10.97 -2.45
C GLU A 604 -45.48 10.04 -1.76
N GLY A 605 -45.93 10.43 -0.56
CA GLY A 605 -46.83 9.57 0.25
C GLY A 605 -46.98 9.84 1.75
N VAL A 606 -46.54 10.98 2.29
CA VAL A 606 -46.90 11.44 3.66
C VAL A 606 -47.20 12.95 3.62
N PRO A 607 -48.27 13.48 4.28
CA PRO A 607 -48.82 14.79 3.92
C PRO A 607 -48.20 15.98 4.66
N ASN A 608 -48.31 17.17 4.03
CA ASN A 608 -48.11 18.45 4.71
C ASN A 608 -49.32 18.83 5.57
N GLN A 609 -49.07 19.31 6.79
CA GLN A 609 -49.90 20.30 7.51
C GLN A 609 -48.98 21.35 8.14
N SER A 610 -49.50 22.51 8.53
CA SER A 610 -48.67 23.66 8.95
C SER A 610 -49.38 24.57 9.96
N ALA A 611 -48.57 25.24 10.79
CA ALA A 611 -48.95 26.13 11.91
C ALA A 611 -49.64 25.41 13.10
N ALA A 612 -49.58 25.88 14.35
CA ALA A 612 -48.95 27.11 14.89
C ALA A 612 -48.17 26.84 16.21
N ALA A 613 -47.66 27.91 16.83
CA ALA A 613 -46.73 27.87 17.96
C ALA A 613 -47.33 27.47 19.33
N ILE A 614 -46.46 27.01 20.25
CA ILE A 614 -46.51 27.22 21.71
C ILE A 614 -45.11 27.00 22.31
N SER A 615 -44.80 27.66 23.44
CA SER A 615 -43.50 27.61 24.15
C SER A 615 -43.38 26.42 25.12
N PRO A 616 -42.17 26.08 25.64
CA PRO A 616 -41.88 24.76 26.20
C PRO A 616 -42.00 24.67 27.72
N GLU A 617 -42.35 23.48 28.24
CA GLU A 617 -41.93 23.04 29.58
C GLU A 617 -42.04 21.51 29.78
N LEU A 618 -41.51 21.06 30.93
CA LEU A 618 -41.62 19.74 31.59
C LEU A 618 -40.77 18.54 31.09
N LEU A 619 -39.90 18.15 32.02
CA LEU A 619 -38.98 17.00 32.14
C LEU A 619 -39.75 15.69 32.49
N PRO A 620 -39.14 14.47 32.54
CA PRO A 620 -37.75 14.22 32.94
C PRO A 620 -36.93 13.11 32.24
N SER A 621 -35.62 13.16 32.50
CA SER A 621 -34.65 12.06 32.30
C SER A 621 -34.18 11.51 33.66
N PRO A 622 -33.82 10.22 33.79
CA PRO A 622 -33.34 9.66 35.06
C PRO A 622 -31.96 10.17 35.51
N THR A 623 -31.91 10.61 36.77
CA THR A 623 -30.73 10.79 37.65
C THR A 623 -30.15 9.44 38.10
N SER A 624 -28.94 9.26 38.68
CA SER A 624 -27.78 10.10 39.10
C SER A 624 -26.52 9.17 39.08
N SER A 625 -25.31 9.40 39.62
CA SER A 625 -24.65 10.39 40.52
C SER A 625 -23.13 10.38 40.19
N ASN A 626 -22.20 11.26 40.64
CA ASN A 626 -21.94 11.88 41.95
C ASN A 626 -21.16 13.24 41.78
N PRO A 627 -20.87 14.04 42.84
CA PRO A 627 -20.90 15.52 42.74
C PRO A 627 -19.55 16.24 43.14
N PRO A 628 -19.49 17.47 43.71
CA PRO A 628 -18.87 18.59 42.96
C PRO A 628 -17.87 19.51 43.72
N ALA A 629 -17.35 20.53 43.04
CA ALA A 629 -16.72 21.73 43.65
C ALA A 629 -17.05 23.00 42.81
N ALA A 630 -16.98 24.19 43.42
CA ALA A 630 -17.73 25.39 42.97
C ALA A 630 -16.91 26.54 42.35
N LYS A 631 -17.62 27.50 41.73
CA LYS A 631 -17.14 28.82 41.26
C LYS A 631 -17.70 29.94 42.15
N LEU A 632 -17.02 31.10 42.23
CA LEU A 632 -17.59 32.46 42.34
C LEU A 632 -16.59 33.50 41.71
N PRO A 633 -16.96 34.78 41.43
CA PRO A 633 -16.32 35.63 40.40
C PRO A 633 -15.71 36.98 40.94
N PRO A 634 -15.74 38.17 40.28
CA PRO A 634 -14.52 38.78 39.73
C PRO A 634 -14.26 40.29 40.06
N SER A 635 -13.37 40.95 39.28
CA SER A 635 -12.89 42.37 39.32
C SER A 635 -11.63 42.61 40.19
N SER A 636 -10.75 43.62 39.96
CA SER A 636 -10.72 44.76 39.01
C SER A 636 -9.29 45.13 38.52
N ALA A 637 -9.13 46.23 37.75
CA ALA A 637 -7.90 46.75 37.10
C ALA A 637 -6.72 47.13 38.06
N GLY A 638 -5.47 47.40 37.62
CA GLY A 638 -4.86 47.46 36.26
C GLY A 638 -3.42 48.05 36.27
N VAL A 639 -2.98 48.70 35.16
CA VAL A 639 -1.69 49.45 34.95
C VAL A 639 -0.43 48.54 34.78
N ARG A 640 0.20 48.36 33.60
CA ARG A 640 1.07 49.23 32.75
C ARG A 640 2.53 49.37 33.24
N ILE A 641 3.52 48.92 32.44
CA ILE A 641 4.74 49.65 31.94
C ILE A 641 5.73 48.67 31.22
N LYS A 642 6.59 49.20 30.32
CA LYS A 642 7.62 48.48 29.52
C LYS A 642 8.98 48.31 30.25
N PRO A 643 9.84 47.36 29.82
CA PRO A 643 11.31 47.47 29.89
C PRO A 643 11.98 47.82 28.53
N PRO A 644 13.13 48.52 28.51
CA PRO A 644 13.99 48.80 27.33
C PRO A 644 15.36 48.03 27.37
N PRO A 645 16.37 48.27 26.49
CA PRO A 645 17.24 47.17 25.99
C PRO A 645 18.81 47.32 26.06
N ALA A 646 19.49 46.19 25.81
CA ALA A 646 20.74 45.96 25.02
C ALA A 646 22.14 46.48 25.43
N THR A 647 23.18 45.77 24.92
CA THR A 647 24.65 46.05 24.88
C THR A 647 25.41 45.93 26.24
N SER A 648 26.74 45.74 26.34
CA SER A 648 27.88 45.73 25.37
C SER A 648 28.99 44.68 25.74
N GLY A 649 30.18 44.75 25.10
CA GLY A 649 31.23 43.69 25.07
C GLY A 649 32.43 43.74 26.05
N PRO A 650 33.58 43.09 25.73
CA PRO A 650 34.56 42.50 26.69
C PRO A 650 35.90 43.29 26.86
N PRO A 651 36.89 42.81 27.67
CA PRO A 651 38.00 42.00 27.10
C PRO A 651 38.65 40.90 27.99
N HIS A 652 39.60 40.16 27.41
CA HIS A 652 40.58 39.19 27.99
C HIS A 652 41.76 39.89 28.74
N PRO A 653 42.77 39.23 29.42
CA PRO A 653 43.40 37.91 29.11
C PRO A 653 44.06 37.06 30.25
N ARG A 654 44.76 35.96 29.82
CA ARG A 654 45.87 35.18 30.44
C ARG A 654 45.60 33.79 31.10
N ARG A 655 46.63 32.93 30.92
CA ARG A 655 46.95 31.56 31.42
C ARG A 655 48.20 31.67 32.37
N PRO A 656 48.80 30.62 33.00
CA PRO A 656 48.72 29.16 32.76
C PRO A 656 48.70 28.23 34.00
N GLY A 657 48.73 26.90 33.77
CA GLY A 657 49.18 25.84 34.71
C GLY A 657 48.09 25.22 35.60
N THR A 658 48.30 24.10 36.32
CA THR A 658 49.05 22.82 36.08
C THR A 658 48.81 21.90 37.29
N ALA A 659 48.75 20.57 37.09
CA ALA A 659 48.56 19.52 38.11
C ALA A 659 47.21 19.55 38.88
N GLN A 660 46.77 18.55 39.68
CA GLN A 660 46.78 17.07 39.68
C GLN A 660 46.38 16.64 41.11
N GLU A 661 45.84 15.43 41.32
CA GLU A 661 45.45 14.84 42.65
C GLU A 661 44.21 15.51 43.32
N CYS A 662 43.39 14.87 44.15
CA CYS A 662 43.15 13.45 44.49
C CYS A 662 41.63 13.29 44.86
N SER A 663 40.98 12.12 44.92
CA SER A 663 41.09 11.00 45.90
C SER A 663 40.97 11.47 47.38
N SER A 664 40.29 10.78 48.32
CA SER A 664 39.71 9.43 48.34
C SER A 664 38.47 9.36 49.26
N GLY A 665 37.85 8.19 49.39
CA GLY A 665 36.87 7.88 50.43
C GLY A 665 36.46 6.41 50.46
N ASP A 666 37.38 5.55 50.93
CA ASP A 666 37.28 4.39 51.84
C ASP A 666 35.97 3.54 51.92
N ASP A 667 36.01 2.23 52.23
CA ASP A 667 37.08 1.43 52.85
C ASP A 667 37.07 -0.06 52.40
N GLY A 668 38.11 -0.83 52.74
CA GLY A 668 38.20 -2.30 52.61
C GLY A 668 37.62 -3.07 53.80
N GLY A 669 37.73 -4.39 53.92
CA GLY A 669 38.34 -5.44 53.06
C GLY A 669 37.84 -6.83 53.51
N ALA A 670 38.58 -7.95 53.47
CA ALA A 670 39.94 -8.22 53.00
C ALA A 670 40.19 -9.75 52.83
N GLY A 671 41.18 -10.14 52.00
CA GLY A 671 41.85 -11.47 52.03
C GLY A 671 41.16 -12.63 51.28
N VAL A 672 41.86 -13.70 50.84
CA VAL A 672 43.32 -14.01 50.91
C VAL A 672 43.81 -14.74 49.64
N VAL A 673 44.85 -14.18 49.02
CA VAL A 673 45.99 -14.76 48.26
C VAL A 673 45.91 -16.19 47.67
N GLY A 674 46.26 -16.30 46.38
CA GLY A 674 46.81 -17.52 45.75
C GLY A 674 47.43 -17.21 44.38
N GLN A 675 48.73 -17.47 44.17
CA GLN A 675 49.47 -17.10 42.94
C GLN A 675 49.71 -18.28 41.99
N GLY A 676 49.59 -18.00 40.68
CA GLY A 676 50.61 -18.33 39.68
C GLY A 676 50.71 -19.76 39.14
N GLY A 677 51.01 -19.88 37.84
CA GLY A 677 51.31 -21.15 37.16
C GLY A 677 50.85 -21.14 35.70
N GLY A 678 51.79 -21.19 34.76
CA GLY A 678 51.50 -21.16 33.32
C GLY A 678 51.18 -22.54 32.73
N GLY A 679 50.82 -22.55 31.45
CA GLY A 679 50.57 -23.77 30.66
C GLY A 679 49.47 -23.53 29.64
N GLY A 680 49.77 -23.72 28.35
CA GLY A 680 48.77 -23.60 27.28
C GLY A 680 48.01 -24.90 27.04
N GLY A 681 46.89 -24.82 26.33
CA GLY A 681 46.27 -26.01 25.72
C GLY A 681 44.77 -25.95 25.48
N VAL A 682 44.40 -26.24 24.22
CA VAL A 682 43.10 -26.81 23.77
C VAL A 682 41.87 -25.90 23.82
N LEU A 683 41.01 -26.04 22.80
CA LEU A 683 39.76 -25.31 22.62
C LEU A 683 38.66 -25.83 23.56
N GLY A 684 37.80 -24.93 24.05
CA GLY A 684 36.67 -25.26 24.93
C GLY A 684 35.56 -24.22 24.90
N THR A 685 35.06 -23.86 23.70
CA THR A 685 33.99 -22.86 23.54
C THR A 685 32.64 -23.39 24.04
N VAL A 686 32.29 -23.08 25.29
CA VAL A 686 30.93 -23.26 25.82
C VAL A 686 30.01 -22.22 25.17
N GLY A 687 29.35 -22.62 24.08
CA GLY A 687 28.41 -21.76 23.35
C GLY A 687 27.13 -21.55 24.15
N GLY A 688 26.83 -20.29 24.52
CA GLY A 688 25.55 -19.92 25.09
C GLY A 688 24.41 -20.15 24.10
N THR A 689 23.40 -20.92 24.50
CA THR A 689 22.25 -21.30 23.66
C THR A 689 21.29 -20.14 23.43
N MET A 690 21.60 -19.27 22.47
CA MET A 690 20.68 -18.24 22.02
C MET A 690 19.39 -18.83 21.42
N ASN A 691 18.29 -18.13 21.68
CA ASN A 691 16.93 -18.45 21.23
C ASN A 691 16.87 -18.90 19.76
N ARG A 692 16.63 -20.19 19.52
CA ARG A 692 16.13 -20.67 18.24
C ARG A 692 14.60 -20.71 18.27
N PRO A 693 13.90 -20.36 17.17
CA PRO A 693 12.48 -20.61 17.06
C PRO A 693 12.18 -22.14 17.07
N PRO A 694 10.94 -22.56 17.34
CA PRO A 694 10.53 -23.95 17.23
C PRO A 694 10.79 -24.53 15.81
N PRO A 695 10.98 -25.86 15.66
CA PRO A 695 11.24 -26.49 14.37
C PRO A 695 10.08 -26.37 13.35
N ASP A 696 8.91 -25.90 13.78
CA ASP A 696 7.75 -25.57 12.92
C ASP A 696 7.89 -24.22 12.16
N PHE A 697 8.92 -23.41 12.44
CA PHE A 697 9.19 -22.20 11.66
C PHE A 697 9.68 -22.56 10.25
N PRO A 698 9.16 -21.93 9.19
CA PRO A 698 9.78 -22.01 7.87
C PRO A 698 11.22 -21.43 7.90
N PRO A 699 12.09 -21.81 6.95
CA PRO A 699 13.31 -21.05 6.69
C PRO A 699 12.98 -19.57 6.40
N PRO A 700 13.92 -18.64 6.69
CA PRO A 700 13.67 -17.20 6.71
C PRO A 700 13.22 -16.62 5.36
#